data_AF-A0A3D0HCM4-F1
#
_entry.id   AF-A0A3D0HCM4-F1
#
_cell.length_a   1.000
_cell.length_b   1.000
_cell.length_c   1.000
_cell.angle_alpha   90.00
_cell.angle_beta   90.00
_cell.angle_gamma   90.00
#
_symmetry.space_group_name_H-M   'P 1'
#
loop_
_entity.id
_entity.type
_entity.pdbx_description
1 polymer ?
#
loop_
_entity_poly.entity_id
_entity_poly.type
_entity_poly.pdbx_seq_one_letter_code
_entity_poly.pdbx_strand_id
1 'polypeptide(L)'
;MFKSWEASHGVKTQLVPKSKLNREYGRMLAEGRLDGVIGTGSSEANISHSTPILHVGSSEYFFAVRLDRADLKADLDNAMDKILAVNPFYNQQLYEKYFNKSGIYRFLSTSEREWLKRHGAIRIGYADDYLPFCAQDAQTCELKGFLKDFISHVSLSMPGEAIEFKTVPFSSFESSIEALKAGTVDAVFPIGMQPYDAQVRGLWLTNPVIGLEMFAITRAKDYGKLNLNGEVRIAINKGNPYIRSLIQDNFPKWKLFDFYSLEECLKGVADGRVDVFLVNNYRLSTLGKILEKYGLIAVSAGTTGSFSFAVAKSNRTFYSLLEHLTTMMTTTERNASLTRNLDLQHKVSFTDFVRDNFFPVLGGLIAVFSLILYLMWLRMKSARVATERLELIEATQLDPLTGLYTDAFFKEYAYRIYRQNPTRPLDAFVLDMDQFHSINELKGFAFGDKVLQTLADEIKAFVRETDGIAARQGADRFLIYCAHQDRYAQIYERFVRSLSELSTQVNILLRMGVMPWKPGLEPVSLLERALTANNRARGKFGQRLVVFDKAVHEREVYEQGLLNDLHRALENNEFEVYYQPKFDVRVFPPRLYGAEALVRWNHPSLGMVIPGDFIPLFERNGQIGLIDRHVWAQAARQIAQWREQFGVTIPVSVNLSRVDLFDPELEQTLIGLVRENGLEFSSLRLEITESAYTEHSDQVIKVLESLHQKGFTIEMDDFGSGYSSLNMLSDMPIDILKIDQGFIRKMGQGDKNLRMVELILDIARSMKLLVVAEGVELEKQLNYLKQLGCDVVQGYLFSKPVPAQAFEKFLKQDSASQSV
;
A
#
# COMPACT_ATOMS: atom_id res chain seq x y z
N MET A 1 -52.81 4.13 -41.27
CA MET A 1 -53.20 3.34 -40.09
C MET A 1 -53.83 4.20 -38.99
N PHE A 2 -53.12 5.12 -38.34
CA PHE A 2 -53.71 5.95 -37.26
C PHE A 2 -54.92 6.78 -37.71
N LYS A 3 -54.82 7.46 -38.86
CA LYS A 3 -55.95 8.18 -39.48
C LYS A 3 -57.14 7.28 -39.85
N SER A 4 -56.89 6.01 -40.15
CA SER A 4 -57.93 5.02 -40.46
C SER A 4 -58.62 4.52 -39.18
N TRP A 5 -57.87 4.38 -38.08
CA TRP A 5 -58.41 4.07 -36.75
C TRP A 5 -59.26 5.22 -36.20
N GLU A 6 -58.80 6.47 -36.34
CA GLU A 6 -59.56 7.68 -36.00
C GLU A 6 -60.94 7.70 -36.68
N ALA A 7 -60.97 7.44 -37.98
CA ALA A 7 -62.20 7.40 -38.76
C ALA A 7 -63.15 6.27 -38.32
N SER A 8 -62.62 5.10 -37.93
CA SER A 8 -63.45 3.96 -37.51
C SER A 8 -63.94 4.02 -36.07
N HIS A 9 -63.33 4.86 -35.23
CA HIS A 9 -63.69 5.00 -33.81
C HIS A 9 -64.30 6.38 -33.47
N GLY A 10 -64.56 7.22 -34.48
CA GLY A 10 -65.21 8.53 -34.31
C GLY A 10 -64.33 9.57 -33.59
N VAL A 11 -63.02 9.37 -33.56
CA VAL A 11 -62.07 10.25 -32.87
C VAL A 11 -61.47 11.25 -33.87
N LYS A 12 -61.49 12.55 -33.57
CA LYS A 12 -60.81 13.61 -34.34
C LYS A 12 -59.60 14.11 -33.59
N THR A 13 -58.41 14.03 -34.20
CA THR A 13 -57.18 14.59 -33.62
C THR A 13 -56.80 15.92 -34.26
N GLN A 14 -56.35 16.85 -33.42
CA GLN A 14 -55.74 18.11 -33.85
C GLN A 14 -54.24 18.06 -33.55
N LEU A 15 -53.40 18.19 -34.58
CA LEU A 15 -51.94 18.17 -34.41
C LEU A 15 -51.44 19.56 -34.06
N VAL A 16 -50.70 19.67 -32.95
CA VAL A 16 -50.04 20.91 -32.52
C VAL A 16 -48.56 20.85 -32.94
N PRO A 17 -48.05 21.76 -33.80
CA PRO A 17 -46.66 21.73 -34.27
C PRO A 17 -45.65 22.00 -33.15
N LYS A 18 -44.50 21.31 -33.19
CA LYS A 18 -43.44 21.39 -32.18
C LYS A 18 -42.66 22.72 -32.23
N SER A 19 -42.91 23.61 -31.27
CA SER A 19 -42.03 24.74 -30.87
C SER A 19 -40.83 24.26 -30.02
N LYS A 20 -39.74 25.02 -30.02
CA LYS A 20 -38.35 24.57 -29.73
C LYS A 20 -38.02 24.05 -28.31
N LEU A 21 -38.95 23.92 -27.35
CA LEU A 21 -38.62 23.48 -25.98
C LEU A 21 -39.54 22.37 -25.42
N ASN A 22 -38.98 21.18 -25.17
CA ASN A 22 -39.70 19.98 -24.70
C ASN A 22 -40.39 20.13 -23.33
N ARG A 23 -39.98 21.07 -22.46
CA ARG A 23 -40.59 21.29 -21.14
C ARG A 23 -42.01 21.87 -21.23
N GLU A 24 -42.33 22.58 -22.29
CA GLU A 24 -43.62 23.24 -22.47
C GLU A 24 -44.75 22.21 -22.72
N TYR A 25 -44.48 21.20 -23.55
CA TYR A 25 -45.42 20.11 -23.83
C TYR A 25 -45.76 19.28 -22.60
N GLY A 26 -44.78 19.08 -21.71
CA GLY A 26 -45.02 18.35 -20.47
C GLY A 26 -45.97 19.07 -19.51
N ARG A 27 -45.82 20.39 -19.42
CA ARG A 27 -46.75 21.23 -18.66
C ARG A 27 -48.14 21.25 -19.29
N MET A 28 -48.24 21.32 -20.62
CA MET A 28 -49.54 21.30 -21.32
C MET A 28 -50.29 19.97 -21.15
N LEU A 29 -49.57 18.83 -21.10
CA LEU A 29 -50.14 17.52 -20.74
C LEU A 29 -50.70 17.53 -19.31
N ALA A 30 -49.92 18.02 -18.35
CA ALA A 30 -50.34 18.09 -16.93
C ALA A 30 -51.55 19.01 -16.71
N GLU A 31 -51.65 20.10 -17.48
CA GLU A 31 -52.77 21.05 -17.45
C GLU A 31 -54.00 20.57 -18.25
N GLY A 32 -53.96 19.40 -18.90
CA GLY A 32 -55.06 18.86 -19.70
C GLY A 32 -55.32 19.60 -21.02
N ARG A 33 -54.33 20.36 -21.51
CA ARG A 33 -54.40 21.10 -22.79
C ARG A 33 -53.97 20.25 -23.98
N LEU A 34 -53.33 19.12 -23.73
CA LEU A 34 -52.99 18.09 -24.70
C LEU A 34 -53.41 16.73 -24.15
N ASP A 35 -53.99 15.89 -25.01
CA ASP A 35 -54.38 14.53 -24.64
C ASP A 35 -53.25 13.50 -24.83
N GLY A 36 -52.21 13.85 -25.59
CA GLY A 36 -51.06 12.98 -25.86
C GLY A 36 -49.93 13.70 -26.60
N VAL A 37 -48.71 13.17 -26.50
CA VAL A 37 -47.51 13.69 -27.18
C VAL A 37 -46.75 12.54 -27.83
N ILE A 38 -46.28 12.75 -29.06
CA ILE A 38 -45.46 11.79 -29.83
C ILE A 38 -44.15 12.49 -30.19
N GLY A 39 -43.01 11.82 -29.99
CA GLY A 39 -41.73 12.33 -30.46
C GLY A 39 -40.64 11.27 -30.56
N THR A 40 -39.45 11.68 -31.01
CA THR A 40 -38.47 10.80 -31.67
C THR A 40 -37.29 10.39 -30.79
N GLY A 41 -37.44 10.33 -29.47
CA GLY A 41 -36.35 9.91 -28.59
C GLY A 41 -36.71 9.70 -27.12
N SER A 42 -35.91 8.90 -26.42
CA SER A 42 -36.12 8.53 -25.00
C SER A 42 -35.93 9.68 -24.01
N SER A 43 -35.38 10.82 -24.42
CA SER A 43 -35.29 12.04 -23.59
C SER A 43 -36.65 12.70 -23.32
N GLU A 44 -37.71 12.23 -23.99
CA GLU A 44 -39.08 12.72 -23.84
C GLU A 44 -39.93 11.84 -22.91
N ALA A 45 -39.39 10.69 -22.45
CA ALA A 45 -40.08 9.75 -21.58
C ALA A 45 -40.21 10.23 -20.11
N ASN A 46 -39.64 11.38 -19.76
CA ASN A 46 -39.61 11.93 -18.40
C ASN A 46 -40.34 13.29 -18.34
N ILE A 47 -41.48 13.37 -19.02
CA ILE A 47 -42.44 14.46 -18.86
C ILE A 47 -43.19 14.24 -17.54
N SER A 48 -43.14 15.22 -16.65
CA SER A 48 -43.90 15.19 -15.39
C SER A 48 -45.40 15.00 -15.69
N HIS A 49 -46.03 14.04 -15.00
CA HIS A 49 -47.46 13.68 -15.14
C HIS A 49 -47.85 12.97 -16.46
N SER A 50 -46.93 12.33 -17.17
CA SER A 50 -47.27 11.39 -18.24
C SER A 50 -46.77 9.97 -17.94
N THR A 51 -47.42 8.97 -18.53
CA THR A 51 -46.96 7.57 -18.50
C THR A 51 -46.70 7.15 -19.93
N PRO A 52 -45.49 6.68 -20.29
CA PRO A 52 -45.24 6.10 -21.60
C PRO A 52 -46.12 4.86 -21.80
N ILE A 53 -46.91 4.81 -22.88
CA ILE A 53 -47.89 3.71 -23.11
C ILE A 53 -47.43 2.76 -24.21
N LEU A 54 -46.87 3.26 -25.32
CA LEU A 54 -46.52 2.44 -26.48
C LEU A 54 -45.39 3.09 -27.30
N HIS A 55 -44.47 2.27 -27.80
CA HIS A 55 -43.49 2.67 -28.81
C HIS A 55 -44.11 2.56 -30.22
N VAL A 56 -44.07 3.64 -31.01
CA VAL A 56 -44.65 3.68 -32.36
C VAL A 56 -43.53 3.79 -33.41
N GLY A 57 -43.06 2.64 -33.91
CA GLY A 57 -42.19 2.50 -35.08
C GLY A 57 -40.68 2.51 -34.79
N SER A 58 -39.90 1.74 -35.56
CA SER A 58 -38.43 1.81 -35.61
C SER A 58 -38.01 2.45 -36.93
N SER A 59 -37.56 3.70 -36.92
CA SER A 59 -37.03 4.32 -38.14
C SER A 59 -35.65 3.74 -38.47
N GLU A 60 -35.42 3.36 -39.72
CA GLU A 60 -34.07 3.09 -40.22
C GLU A 60 -33.25 4.40 -40.22
N TYR A 61 -31.99 4.33 -39.80
CA TYR A 61 -31.09 5.47 -39.77
C TYR A 61 -30.25 5.48 -41.05
N PHE A 62 -30.23 6.62 -41.74
CA PHE A 62 -29.47 6.79 -42.98
C PHE A 62 -28.40 7.88 -42.82
N PHE A 63 -27.23 7.68 -43.44
CA PHE A 63 -26.30 8.78 -43.67
C PHE A 63 -26.86 9.68 -44.77
N ALA A 64 -26.98 10.98 -44.47
CA ALA A 64 -27.31 11.97 -45.49
C ALA A 64 -26.01 12.52 -46.08
N VAL A 65 -25.89 12.48 -47.40
CA VAL A 65 -24.81 13.15 -48.13
C VAL A 65 -25.38 14.32 -48.93
N ARG A 66 -24.54 15.32 -49.18
CA ARG A 66 -24.91 16.48 -50.01
C ARG A 66 -25.08 16.02 -51.46
N LEU A 67 -26.07 16.59 -52.18
CA LEU A 67 -26.45 16.12 -53.53
C LEU A 67 -25.30 16.15 -54.55
N ASP A 68 -24.34 17.07 -54.38
CA ASP A 68 -23.13 17.21 -55.20
C ASP A 68 -21.97 16.27 -54.77
N ARG A 69 -22.17 15.46 -53.72
CA ARG A 69 -21.22 14.49 -53.18
C ARG A 69 -21.77 13.07 -53.24
N ALA A 70 -22.37 12.73 -54.38
CA ALA A 70 -22.88 11.39 -54.66
C ALA A 70 -21.77 10.33 -54.68
N ASP A 71 -20.51 10.73 -54.88
CA ASP A 71 -19.32 9.88 -54.76
C ASP A 71 -19.24 9.17 -53.40
N LEU A 72 -19.50 9.90 -52.32
CA LEU A 72 -19.43 9.36 -50.95
C LEU A 72 -20.54 8.36 -50.63
N LYS A 73 -21.67 8.43 -51.36
CA LYS A 73 -22.79 7.52 -51.11
C LYS A 73 -22.38 6.08 -51.35
N ALA A 74 -21.73 5.81 -52.48
CA ALA A 74 -21.34 4.46 -52.87
C ALA A 74 -20.30 3.86 -51.91
N ASP A 75 -19.33 4.68 -51.47
CA ASP A 75 -18.31 4.24 -50.51
C ASP A 75 -18.89 3.98 -49.12
N LEU A 76 -19.83 4.81 -48.66
CA LEU A 76 -20.52 4.61 -47.39
C LEU A 76 -21.43 3.38 -47.41
N ASP A 77 -22.18 3.16 -48.48
CA ASP A 77 -23.03 1.96 -48.64
C ASP A 77 -22.15 0.70 -48.61
N ASN A 78 -21.04 0.68 -49.37
CA ASN A 78 -20.12 -0.46 -49.40
C ASN A 78 -19.41 -0.69 -48.06
N ALA A 79 -19.08 0.37 -47.33
CA ALA A 79 -18.55 0.28 -45.97
C ALA A 79 -19.59 -0.33 -45.03
N MET A 80 -20.86 0.11 -45.11
CA MET A 80 -21.94 -0.43 -44.30
C MET A 80 -22.23 -1.90 -44.63
N ASP A 81 -22.21 -2.27 -45.90
CA ASP A 81 -22.38 -3.67 -46.34
C ASP A 81 -21.28 -4.56 -45.79
N LYS A 82 -20.02 -4.10 -45.81
CA LYS A 82 -18.89 -4.83 -45.20
C LYS A 82 -19.06 -4.97 -43.68
N ILE A 83 -19.51 -3.91 -43.01
CA ILE A 83 -19.75 -3.94 -41.56
C ILE A 83 -20.88 -4.91 -41.23
N LEU A 84 -21.98 -4.91 -41.99
CA LEU A 84 -23.11 -5.81 -41.78
C LEU A 84 -22.82 -7.25 -42.21
N ALA A 85 -21.96 -7.47 -43.20
CA ALA A 85 -21.51 -8.80 -43.58
C ALA A 85 -20.65 -9.45 -42.48
N VAL A 86 -19.84 -8.66 -41.80
CA VAL A 86 -19.02 -9.10 -40.65
C VAL A 86 -19.87 -9.22 -39.37
N ASN A 87 -20.84 -8.33 -39.19
CA ASN A 87 -21.74 -8.34 -38.05
C ASN A 87 -23.19 -8.00 -38.48
N PRO A 88 -24.01 -9.02 -38.82
CA PRO A 88 -25.38 -8.81 -39.31
C PRO A 88 -26.30 -8.11 -38.33
N PHE A 89 -25.94 -8.11 -37.04
CA PHE A 89 -26.71 -7.49 -35.95
C PHE A 89 -26.17 -6.11 -35.55
N TYR A 90 -25.20 -5.55 -36.28
CA TYR A 90 -24.51 -4.31 -35.91
C TYR A 90 -25.48 -3.14 -35.63
N ASN A 91 -26.49 -2.96 -36.50
CA ASN A 91 -27.50 -1.91 -36.31
C ASN A 91 -28.39 -2.16 -35.08
N GLN A 92 -28.77 -3.43 -34.84
CA GLN A 92 -29.52 -3.81 -33.63
C GLN A 92 -28.69 -3.58 -32.37
N GLN A 93 -27.39 -3.91 -32.40
CA GLN A 93 -26.48 -3.69 -31.28
C GLN A 93 -26.21 -2.21 -31.01
N LEU A 94 -26.06 -1.39 -32.05
CA LEU A 94 -25.99 0.07 -31.92
C LEU A 94 -27.28 0.63 -31.31
N TYR A 95 -28.43 0.13 -31.78
CA TYR A 95 -29.73 0.49 -31.20
C TYR A 95 -29.80 0.09 -29.71
N GLU A 96 -29.43 -1.14 -29.38
CA GLU A 96 -29.40 -1.62 -27.99
C GLU A 96 -28.46 -0.80 -27.11
N LYS A 97 -27.27 -0.50 -27.62
CA LYS A 97 -26.23 0.23 -26.88
C LYS A 97 -26.58 1.70 -26.62
N TYR A 98 -27.17 2.38 -27.60
CA TYR A 98 -27.34 3.83 -27.54
C TYR A 98 -28.78 4.29 -27.34
N PHE A 99 -29.76 3.47 -27.74
CA PHE A 99 -31.18 3.84 -27.75
C PHE A 99 -32.06 2.94 -26.86
N ASN A 100 -31.71 1.67 -26.66
CA ASN A 100 -32.36 0.80 -25.68
C ASN A 100 -31.87 1.11 -24.26
N LYS A 101 -32.13 2.33 -23.79
CA LYS A 101 -32.25 2.53 -22.35
C LYS A 101 -33.56 1.88 -21.93
N SER A 102 -33.44 0.75 -21.24
CA SER A 102 -34.46 -0.04 -20.54
C SER A 102 -35.34 0.73 -19.54
N GLY A 103 -35.42 2.06 -19.65
CA GLY A 103 -36.21 2.93 -18.77
C GLY A 103 -37.70 2.98 -19.10
N ILE A 104 -38.12 2.66 -20.33
CA ILE A 104 -39.55 2.66 -20.68
C ILE A 104 -40.25 1.41 -20.10
N TYR A 105 -39.56 0.27 -20.08
CA TYR A 105 -40.05 -0.97 -19.48
C TYR A 105 -39.64 -1.11 -18.00
N ARG A 106 -39.66 -0.04 -17.20
CA ARG A 106 -39.55 -0.14 -15.72
C ARG A 106 -40.83 0.20 -14.98
N PHE A 107 -41.89 0.56 -15.69
CA PHE A 107 -43.14 1.04 -15.09
C PHE A 107 -44.28 0.07 -15.34
N LEU A 108 -44.71 -0.66 -14.33
CA LEU A 108 -45.88 -1.54 -14.44
C LEU A 108 -47.16 -0.71 -14.70
N SER A 109 -48.01 -1.22 -15.58
CA SER A 109 -49.34 -0.65 -15.80
C SER A 109 -50.19 -0.74 -14.52
N THR A 110 -51.22 0.09 -14.42
CA THR A 110 -52.13 0.09 -13.25
C THR A 110 -52.76 -1.28 -13.02
N SER A 111 -53.16 -1.97 -14.10
CA SER A 111 -53.74 -3.31 -14.04
C SER A 111 -52.75 -4.38 -13.56
N GLU A 112 -51.48 -4.28 -13.91
CA GLU A 112 -50.42 -5.21 -13.47
C GLU A 112 -50.10 -5.00 -11.97
N ARG A 113 -50.05 -3.74 -11.51
CA ARG A 113 -49.87 -3.41 -10.09
C ARG A 113 -51.04 -3.90 -9.23
N GLU A 114 -52.27 -3.70 -9.69
CA GLU A 114 -53.46 -4.20 -9.01
C GLU A 114 -53.53 -5.73 -9.03
N TRP A 115 -53.00 -6.37 -10.06
CA TRP A 115 -52.90 -7.82 -10.13
C TRP A 115 -51.90 -8.33 -9.08
N LEU A 116 -50.69 -7.76 -9.01
CA LEU A 116 -49.67 -8.10 -8.02
C LEU A 116 -50.17 -7.93 -6.57
N LYS A 117 -50.80 -6.79 -6.27
CA LYS A 117 -51.36 -6.52 -4.93
C LYS A 117 -52.42 -7.53 -4.50
N ARG A 118 -53.23 -8.04 -5.44
CA ARG A 118 -54.29 -9.01 -5.15
C ARG A 118 -53.79 -10.46 -5.11
N HIS A 119 -52.82 -10.80 -5.95
CA HIS A 119 -52.35 -12.18 -6.13
C HIS A 119 -51.28 -12.59 -5.11
N GLY A 120 -50.41 -11.66 -4.68
CA GLY A 120 -49.30 -11.96 -3.79
C GLY A 120 -48.10 -12.54 -4.53
N ALA A 121 -47.44 -13.55 -3.96
CA ALA A 121 -46.20 -14.10 -4.52
C ALA A 121 -46.45 -14.86 -5.85
N ILE A 122 -45.65 -14.53 -6.87
CA ILE A 122 -45.69 -15.20 -8.18
C ILE A 122 -45.08 -16.60 -8.05
N ARG A 123 -45.85 -17.64 -8.38
CA ARG A 123 -45.41 -19.04 -8.29
C ARG A 123 -44.86 -19.50 -9.63
N ILE A 124 -43.58 -19.88 -9.69
CA ILE A 124 -42.92 -20.35 -10.91
C ILE A 124 -42.55 -21.83 -10.75
N GLY A 125 -43.16 -22.68 -11.57
CA GLY A 125 -42.82 -24.09 -11.69
C GLY A 125 -41.60 -24.31 -12.58
N TYR A 126 -40.75 -25.26 -12.24
CA TYR A 126 -39.61 -25.64 -13.09
C TYR A 126 -39.34 -27.15 -13.01
N ALA A 127 -38.76 -27.70 -14.07
CA ALA A 127 -38.27 -29.09 -14.04
C ALA A 127 -36.92 -29.12 -13.33
N ASP A 128 -36.80 -29.95 -12.30
CA ASP A 128 -35.59 -30.04 -11.49
C ASP A 128 -34.44 -30.76 -12.24
N ASP A 129 -33.21 -30.56 -11.77
CA ASP A 129 -31.97 -31.11 -12.36
C ASP A 129 -31.73 -30.71 -13.84
N TYR A 130 -32.08 -29.47 -14.19
CA TYR A 130 -31.96 -28.93 -15.55
C TYR A 130 -30.99 -27.74 -15.62
N LEU A 131 -29.75 -27.94 -15.14
CA LEU A 131 -28.69 -26.93 -15.27
C LEU A 131 -28.28 -26.70 -16.74
N PRO A 132 -27.84 -25.47 -17.10
CA PRO A 132 -27.64 -24.30 -16.23
C PRO A 132 -28.92 -23.49 -15.91
N PHE A 133 -30.11 -23.96 -16.32
CA PHE A 133 -31.35 -23.18 -16.27
C PHE A 133 -32.00 -23.17 -14.88
N CYS A 134 -32.22 -24.35 -14.30
CA CYS A 134 -32.85 -24.50 -13.01
C CYS A 134 -32.52 -25.86 -12.40
N ALA A 135 -32.12 -25.88 -11.14
CA ALA A 135 -32.00 -27.09 -10.33
C ALA A 135 -32.11 -26.73 -8.85
N GLN A 136 -32.48 -27.69 -8.03
CA GLN A 136 -32.49 -27.58 -6.58
C GLN A 136 -31.12 -28.00 -6.01
N ASP A 137 -30.60 -27.23 -5.06
CA ASP A 137 -29.43 -27.63 -4.29
C ASP A 137 -29.77 -28.86 -3.44
N ALA A 138 -29.01 -29.94 -3.61
CA ALA A 138 -29.24 -31.20 -2.90
C ALA A 138 -29.11 -31.12 -1.37
N GLN A 139 -28.43 -30.10 -0.85
CA GLN A 139 -28.20 -29.88 0.59
C GLN A 139 -29.13 -28.81 1.16
N THR A 140 -29.26 -27.67 0.48
CA THR A 140 -30.04 -26.53 1.01
C THR A 140 -31.48 -26.50 0.54
N CYS A 141 -31.84 -27.34 -0.44
CA CYS A 141 -33.14 -27.32 -1.10
C CYS A 141 -33.47 -25.97 -1.79
N GLU A 142 -32.50 -25.09 -1.97
CA GLU A 142 -32.71 -23.81 -2.66
C GLU A 142 -32.59 -23.94 -4.17
N LEU A 143 -33.32 -23.07 -4.89
CA LEU A 143 -33.16 -22.95 -6.34
C LEU A 143 -31.74 -22.44 -6.71
N LYS A 144 -31.18 -23.04 -7.76
CA LYS A 144 -29.95 -22.67 -8.47
C LYS A 144 -30.20 -22.61 -9.98
N GLY A 145 -29.27 -22.01 -10.72
CA GLY A 145 -29.38 -21.82 -12.15
C GLY A 145 -29.92 -20.45 -12.54
N PHE A 146 -30.06 -20.24 -13.84
CA PHE A 146 -30.57 -19.01 -14.45
C PHE A 146 -31.86 -18.49 -13.80
N LEU A 147 -32.81 -19.36 -13.46
CA LEU A 147 -34.08 -18.94 -12.87
C LEU A 147 -33.89 -18.23 -11.51
N LYS A 148 -32.90 -18.64 -10.71
CA LYS A 148 -32.55 -17.95 -9.45
C LYS A 148 -32.05 -16.54 -9.73
N ASP A 149 -31.14 -16.42 -10.69
CA ASP A 149 -30.52 -15.15 -11.07
C ASP A 149 -31.56 -14.20 -11.66
N PHE A 150 -32.48 -14.71 -12.48
CA PHE A 150 -33.60 -13.95 -13.03
C PHE A 150 -34.49 -13.35 -11.94
N ILE A 151 -34.96 -14.18 -11.00
CA ILE A 151 -35.80 -13.74 -9.88
C ILE A 151 -35.10 -12.67 -9.04
N SER A 152 -33.82 -12.90 -8.73
CA SER A 152 -33.01 -11.98 -7.94
C SER A 152 -32.83 -10.63 -8.67
N HIS A 153 -32.55 -10.68 -9.97
CA HIS A 153 -32.36 -9.48 -10.79
C HIS A 153 -33.64 -8.64 -10.90
N VAL A 154 -34.78 -9.30 -11.14
CA VAL A 154 -36.09 -8.62 -11.20
C VAL A 154 -36.43 -7.97 -9.87
N SER A 155 -36.22 -8.67 -8.76
CA SER A 155 -36.50 -8.15 -7.40
C SER A 155 -35.65 -6.92 -7.07
N LEU A 156 -34.37 -6.90 -7.49
CA LEU A 156 -33.47 -5.75 -7.30
C LEU A 156 -33.78 -4.58 -8.23
N SER A 157 -34.33 -4.85 -9.42
CA SER A 157 -34.59 -3.83 -10.44
C SER A 157 -35.84 -2.98 -10.16
N MET A 158 -36.71 -3.43 -9.24
CA MET A 158 -37.94 -2.72 -8.85
C MET A 158 -38.09 -2.58 -7.32
N PRO A 159 -37.21 -1.83 -6.64
CA PRO A 159 -37.20 -1.74 -5.18
C PRO A 159 -38.44 -1.05 -4.57
N GLY A 160 -39.26 -0.36 -5.37
CA GLY A 160 -40.50 0.30 -4.93
C GLY A 160 -41.77 -0.55 -5.07
N GLU A 161 -41.69 -1.70 -5.74
CA GLU A 161 -42.82 -2.61 -5.94
C GLU A 161 -42.42 -3.99 -5.39
N ALA A 162 -42.99 -4.39 -4.26
CA ALA A 162 -42.64 -5.64 -3.58
C ALA A 162 -43.14 -6.86 -4.36
N ILE A 163 -42.37 -7.30 -5.36
CA ILE A 163 -42.64 -8.54 -6.11
C ILE A 163 -41.95 -9.70 -5.40
N GLU A 164 -42.76 -10.60 -4.84
CA GLU A 164 -42.28 -11.84 -4.23
C GLU A 164 -42.42 -12.99 -5.22
N PHE A 165 -41.42 -13.88 -5.27
CA PHE A 165 -41.45 -15.08 -6.08
C PHE A 165 -41.35 -16.33 -5.20
N LYS A 166 -42.10 -17.37 -5.57
CA LYS A 166 -41.99 -18.71 -5.01
C LYS A 166 -41.76 -19.70 -6.13
N THR A 167 -40.76 -20.57 -5.98
CA THR A 167 -40.45 -21.56 -7.00
C THR A 167 -40.83 -22.97 -6.55
N VAL A 168 -41.30 -23.78 -7.50
CA VAL A 168 -41.80 -25.12 -7.22
C VAL A 168 -41.10 -26.11 -8.16
N PRO A 169 -40.27 -27.03 -7.64
CA PRO A 169 -39.61 -28.05 -8.45
C PRO A 169 -40.61 -29.15 -8.87
N PHE A 170 -40.43 -29.66 -10.07
CA PHE A 170 -41.18 -30.79 -10.62
C PHE A 170 -40.23 -31.81 -11.23
N SER A 171 -40.61 -33.09 -11.20
CA SER A 171 -39.78 -34.18 -11.75
C SER A 171 -39.69 -34.17 -13.28
N SER A 172 -40.58 -33.45 -13.98
CA SER A 172 -40.57 -33.34 -15.43
C SER A 172 -41.24 -32.06 -15.94
N PHE A 173 -40.89 -31.66 -17.17
CA PHE A 173 -41.53 -30.53 -17.85
C PHE A 173 -43.04 -30.70 -18.06
N GLU A 174 -43.51 -31.91 -18.32
CA GLU A 174 -44.95 -32.14 -18.50
C GLU A 174 -45.70 -31.98 -17.18
N SER A 175 -45.15 -32.48 -16.06
CA SER A 175 -45.77 -32.30 -14.74
C SER A 175 -45.85 -30.84 -14.29
N SER A 176 -44.86 -30.00 -14.65
CA SER A 176 -44.92 -28.56 -14.38
C SER A 176 -45.95 -27.84 -15.27
N ILE A 177 -46.11 -28.25 -16.54
CA ILE A 177 -47.16 -27.73 -17.43
C ILE A 177 -48.56 -28.12 -16.93
N GLU A 178 -48.75 -29.34 -16.43
CA GLU A 178 -50.02 -29.77 -15.84
C GLU A 178 -50.37 -28.95 -14.59
N ALA A 179 -49.38 -28.69 -13.73
CA ALA A 179 -49.50 -27.79 -12.59
C ALA A 179 -49.91 -26.37 -13.00
N LEU A 180 -49.34 -25.83 -14.09
CA LEU A 180 -49.73 -24.54 -14.64
C LEU A 180 -51.19 -24.51 -15.11
N LYS A 181 -51.64 -25.57 -15.79
CA LYS A 181 -53.04 -25.69 -16.24
C LYS A 181 -54.01 -25.83 -15.06
N ALA A 182 -53.59 -26.52 -14.00
CA ALA A 182 -54.35 -26.68 -12.77
C ALA A 182 -54.34 -25.40 -11.89
N GLY A 183 -53.53 -24.39 -12.23
CA GLY A 183 -53.43 -23.13 -11.49
C GLY A 183 -52.63 -23.23 -10.18
N THR A 184 -51.89 -24.32 -9.96
CA THR A 184 -51.04 -24.50 -8.77
C THR A 184 -49.75 -23.67 -8.86
N VAL A 185 -49.29 -23.38 -10.09
CA VAL A 185 -48.26 -22.39 -10.40
C VAL A 185 -48.79 -21.37 -11.41
N ASP A 186 -48.19 -20.18 -11.44
CA ASP A 186 -48.62 -19.07 -12.28
C ASP A 186 -47.84 -19.03 -13.62
N ALA A 187 -46.58 -19.44 -13.60
CA ALA A 187 -45.74 -19.63 -14.79
C ALA A 187 -44.88 -20.89 -14.71
N VAL A 188 -44.36 -21.34 -15.85
CA VAL A 188 -43.36 -22.42 -15.93
C VAL A 188 -42.16 -21.98 -16.76
N PHE A 189 -40.96 -22.32 -16.28
CA PHE A 189 -39.70 -22.07 -16.97
C PHE A 189 -38.64 -23.13 -16.64
N PRO A 190 -37.74 -23.50 -17.57
CA PRO A 190 -37.72 -23.10 -18.98
C PRO A 190 -38.69 -23.94 -19.83
N ILE A 191 -39.37 -23.32 -20.79
CA ILE A 191 -40.17 -24.03 -21.79
C ILE A 191 -39.60 -23.78 -23.18
N GLY A 192 -39.11 -24.85 -23.80
CA GLY A 192 -38.80 -24.90 -25.23
C GLY A 192 -40.01 -25.48 -25.96
N MET A 193 -40.83 -24.63 -26.56
CA MET A 193 -42.01 -25.02 -27.32
C MET A 193 -42.35 -23.91 -28.31
N GLN A 194 -42.99 -24.24 -29.43
CA GLN A 194 -43.46 -23.24 -30.37
C GLN A 194 -44.72 -22.52 -29.86
N PRO A 195 -44.93 -21.24 -30.25
CA PRO A 195 -46.14 -20.50 -29.87
C PRO A 195 -47.44 -21.19 -30.30
N TYR A 196 -47.47 -21.83 -31.48
CA TYR A 196 -48.64 -22.55 -31.96
C TYR A 196 -49.00 -23.75 -31.07
N ASP A 197 -48.02 -24.59 -30.75
CA ASP A 197 -48.22 -25.76 -29.87
C ASP A 197 -48.64 -25.35 -28.47
N ALA A 198 -48.04 -24.27 -27.95
CA ALA A 198 -48.45 -23.69 -26.68
C ALA A 198 -49.90 -23.21 -26.72
N GLN A 199 -50.33 -22.55 -27.79
CA GLN A 199 -51.72 -22.11 -27.96
C GLN A 199 -52.70 -23.27 -28.03
N VAL A 200 -52.37 -24.34 -28.75
CA VAL A 200 -53.18 -25.58 -28.79
C VAL A 200 -53.29 -26.19 -27.40
N ARG A 201 -52.23 -26.12 -26.60
CA ARG A 201 -52.22 -26.56 -25.20
C ARG A 201 -52.86 -25.57 -24.22
N GLY A 202 -53.42 -24.46 -24.69
CA GLY A 202 -54.07 -23.45 -23.83
C GLY A 202 -53.10 -22.55 -23.06
N LEU A 203 -51.89 -22.34 -23.59
CA LEU A 203 -50.82 -21.57 -22.96
C LEU A 203 -50.42 -20.38 -23.84
N TRP A 204 -49.83 -19.37 -23.22
CA TRP A 204 -49.11 -18.29 -23.87
C TRP A 204 -47.63 -18.36 -23.49
N LEU A 205 -46.76 -18.15 -24.48
CA LEU A 205 -45.33 -18.08 -24.28
C LEU A 205 -44.87 -16.63 -24.35
N THR A 206 -43.99 -16.24 -23.43
CA THR A 206 -43.30 -14.95 -23.53
C THR A 206 -42.37 -14.94 -24.74
N ASN A 207 -41.86 -13.77 -25.10
CA ASN A 207 -40.72 -13.71 -26.01
C ASN A 207 -39.55 -14.56 -25.46
N PRO A 208 -38.74 -15.16 -26.35
CA PRO A 208 -37.61 -15.99 -25.94
C PRO A 208 -36.68 -15.28 -24.94
N VAL A 209 -36.60 -15.85 -23.74
CA VAL A 209 -35.70 -15.37 -22.69
C VAL A 209 -34.31 -15.93 -22.90
N ILE A 210 -34.16 -17.12 -23.48
CA ILE A 210 -32.85 -17.68 -23.78
C ILE A 210 -32.83 -18.20 -25.20
N GLY A 211 -31.82 -17.78 -25.98
CA GLY A 211 -31.49 -18.34 -27.29
C GLY A 211 -30.20 -19.15 -27.20
N LEU A 212 -30.23 -20.40 -27.66
CA LEU A 212 -29.10 -21.32 -27.65
C LEU A 212 -28.76 -21.75 -29.07
N GLU A 213 -27.49 -21.65 -29.46
CA GLU A 213 -27.07 -22.21 -30.73
C GLU A 213 -27.10 -23.75 -30.67
N MET A 214 -27.64 -24.37 -31.73
CA MET A 214 -27.70 -25.82 -31.86
C MET A 214 -26.56 -26.34 -32.73
N PHE A 215 -25.97 -27.46 -32.32
CA PHE A 215 -24.88 -28.15 -32.98
C PHE A 215 -25.30 -29.58 -33.34
N ALA A 216 -25.04 -29.97 -34.58
CA ALA A 216 -25.15 -31.34 -35.04
C ALA A 216 -23.83 -32.07 -34.74
N ILE A 217 -23.89 -33.07 -33.87
CA ILE A 217 -22.80 -34.00 -33.62
C ILE A 217 -22.80 -35.04 -34.74
N THR A 218 -21.68 -35.19 -35.44
CA THR A 218 -21.50 -36.16 -36.52
C THR A 218 -20.12 -36.82 -36.45
N ARG A 219 -19.88 -37.86 -37.24
CA ARG A 219 -18.56 -38.49 -37.33
C ARG A 219 -17.59 -37.59 -38.10
N ALA A 220 -16.37 -37.42 -37.61
CA ALA A 220 -15.36 -36.56 -38.24
C ALA A 220 -15.16 -36.85 -39.75
N LYS A 221 -15.12 -38.14 -40.10
CA LYS A 221 -14.95 -38.63 -41.48
C LYS A 221 -16.12 -38.32 -42.42
N ASP A 222 -17.31 -38.08 -41.88
CA ASP A 222 -18.53 -37.86 -42.66
C ASP A 222 -18.91 -36.38 -42.77
N TYR A 223 -18.18 -35.50 -42.08
CA TYR A 223 -18.41 -34.05 -42.10
C TYR A 223 -18.49 -33.47 -43.51
N GLY A 224 -17.52 -33.77 -44.36
CA GLY A 224 -17.46 -33.26 -45.75
C GLY A 224 -18.59 -33.79 -46.66
N LYS A 225 -19.37 -34.78 -46.19
CA LYS A 225 -20.51 -35.37 -46.91
C LYS A 225 -21.85 -35.01 -46.27
N LEU A 226 -21.83 -34.33 -45.12
CA LEU A 226 -23.04 -34.02 -44.36
C LEU A 226 -23.78 -32.83 -44.99
N ASN A 227 -24.95 -33.09 -45.55
CA ASN A 227 -25.85 -32.05 -46.04
C ASN A 227 -27.04 -31.89 -45.08
N LEU A 228 -26.94 -30.91 -44.17
CA LEU A 228 -27.99 -30.63 -43.19
C LEU A 228 -29.33 -30.20 -43.82
N ASN A 229 -29.32 -29.71 -45.07
CA ASN A 229 -30.53 -29.32 -45.82
C ASN A 229 -31.17 -30.51 -46.57
N GLY A 230 -30.56 -31.70 -46.52
CA GLY A 230 -31.02 -32.93 -47.15
C GLY A 230 -31.76 -33.89 -46.20
N GLU A 231 -31.90 -35.15 -46.61
CA GLU A 231 -32.37 -36.21 -45.69
C GLU A 231 -31.23 -36.64 -44.78
N VAL A 232 -31.43 -36.55 -43.46
CA VAL A 232 -30.45 -36.92 -42.44
C VAL A 232 -31.14 -37.80 -41.39
N ARG A 233 -30.50 -38.89 -40.97
CA ARG A 233 -31.00 -39.72 -39.86
C ARG A 233 -30.50 -39.14 -38.54
N ILE A 234 -31.42 -38.75 -37.66
CA ILE A 234 -31.08 -38.11 -36.38
C ILE A 234 -31.45 -39.02 -35.20
N ALA A 235 -30.51 -39.15 -34.25
CA ALA A 235 -30.80 -39.72 -32.94
C ALA A 235 -31.58 -38.72 -32.07
N ILE A 236 -32.61 -39.19 -31.38
CA ILE A 236 -33.38 -38.42 -30.39
C ILE A 236 -33.42 -39.21 -29.08
N ASN A 237 -33.16 -38.51 -27.97
CA ASN A 237 -33.33 -39.10 -26.65
C ASN A 237 -34.84 -39.17 -26.30
N LYS A 238 -35.33 -40.38 -26.06
CA LYS A 238 -36.74 -40.69 -25.79
C LYS A 238 -37.17 -40.01 -24.49
N GLY A 239 -37.98 -38.94 -24.62
CA GLY A 239 -38.45 -38.13 -23.49
C GLY A 239 -38.20 -36.62 -23.63
N ASN A 240 -37.57 -36.17 -24.72
CA ASN A 240 -37.38 -34.73 -24.99
C ASN A 240 -38.31 -34.24 -26.13
N PRO A 241 -39.57 -33.85 -25.84
CA PRO A 241 -40.53 -33.44 -26.87
C PRO A 241 -40.13 -32.15 -27.61
N TYR A 242 -39.33 -31.30 -26.98
CA TYR A 242 -38.85 -30.04 -27.56
C TYR A 242 -37.95 -30.26 -28.78
N ILE A 243 -36.96 -31.16 -28.67
CA ILE A 243 -36.04 -31.44 -29.79
C ILE A 243 -36.78 -32.02 -30.99
N ARG A 244 -37.82 -32.82 -30.74
CA ARG A 244 -38.67 -33.39 -31.80
C ARG A 244 -39.41 -32.29 -32.58
N SER A 245 -40.03 -31.33 -31.89
CA SER A 245 -40.69 -30.17 -32.51
C SER A 245 -39.67 -29.31 -33.28
N LEU A 246 -38.53 -29.00 -32.66
CA LEU A 246 -37.45 -28.21 -33.28
C LEU A 246 -36.96 -28.81 -34.60
N ILE A 247 -36.81 -30.15 -34.66
CA ILE A 247 -36.37 -30.87 -35.86
C ILE A 247 -37.45 -30.84 -36.94
N GLN A 248 -38.72 -31.04 -36.59
CA GLN A 248 -39.81 -31.03 -37.57
C GLN A 248 -39.93 -29.69 -38.31
N ASP A 249 -39.67 -28.58 -37.61
CA ASP A 249 -39.81 -27.24 -38.18
C ASP A 249 -38.58 -26.80 -38.97
N ASN A 250 -37.37 -27.02 -38.43
CA ASN A 250 -36.13 -26.55 -39.04
C ASN A 250 -35.54 -27.54 -40.04
N PHE A 251 -35.86 -28.83 -39.88
CA PHE A 251 -35.31 -29.93 -40.66
C PHE A 251 -36.38 -30.96 -41.04
N PRO A 252 -37.44 -30.59 -41.78
CA PRO A 252 -38.59 -31.44 -42.05
C PRO A 252 -38.27 -32.73 -42.84
N LYS A 253 -37.10 -32.78 -43.50
CA LYS A 253 -36.63 -33.95 -44.26
C LYS A 253 -35.86 -34.97 -43.40
N TRP A 254 -35.59 -34.67 -42.14
CA TRP A 254 -34.80 -35.55 -41.28
C TRP A 254 -35.65 -36.72 -40.77
N LYS A 255 -35.02 -37.90 -40.62
CA LYS A 255 -35.66 -39.13 -40.13
C LYS A 255 -35.26 -39.37 -38.68
N LEU A 256 -36.25 -39.45 -37.79
CA LEU A 256 -36.07 -39.51 -36.35
C LEU A 256 -35.91 -40.96 -35.87
N PHE A 257 -34.88 -41.22 -35.05
CA PHE A 257 -34.64 -42.52 -34.40
C PHE A 257 -34.52 -42.33 -32.89
N ASP A 258 -35.39 -42.99 -32.13
CA ASP A 258 -35.41 -42.86 -30.67
C ASP A 258 -34.37 -43.78 -30.00
N PHE A 259 -33.63 -43.23 -29.04
CA PHE A 259 -32.67 -43.92 -28.18
C PHE A 259 -32.99 -43.63 -26.71
N TYR A 260 -32.59 -44.52 -25.80
CA TYR A 260 -33.01 -44.45 -24.39
C TYR A 260 -32.08 -43.62 -23.52
N SER A 261 -30.89 -43.27 -24.01
CA SER A 261 -29.93 -42.44 -23.28
C SER A 261 -29.07 -41.59 -24.21
N LEU A 262 -28.43 -40.57 -23.61
CA LEU A 262 -27.47 -39.70 -24.30
C LEU A 262 -26.28 -40.47 -24.86
N GLU A 263 -25.75 -41.44 -24.09
CA GLU A 263 -24.62 -42.27 -24.53
C GLU A 263 -25.01 -43.17 -25.70
N GLU A 264 -26.23 -43.72 -25.68
CA GLU A 264 -26.76 -44.48 -26.81
C GLU A 264 -26.93 -43.64 -28.07
N CYS A 265 -27.38 -42.39 -27.96
CA CYS A 265 -27.46 -41.45 -29.08
C CYS A 265 -26.08 -41.23 -29.71
N LEU A 266 -25.07 -40.88 -28.89
CA LEU A 266 -23.71 -40.61 -29.35
C LEU A 266 -23.05 -41.85 -29.94
N LYS A 267 -23.22 -43.01 -29.31
CA LYS A 267 -22.75 -44.30 -29.84
C LYS A 267 -23.48 -44.67 -31.13
N GLY A 268 -24.77 -44.39 -31.24
CA GLY A 268 -25.54 -44.57 -32.47
C GLY A 268 -25.00 -43.74 -33.65
N VAL A 269 -24.53 -42.52 -33.39
CA VAL A 269 -23.80 -41.71 -34.36
C VAL A 269 -22.42 -42.32 -34.62
N ALA A 270 -21.65 -42.69 -33.61
CA ALA A 270 -20.31 -43.27 -33.80
C ALA A 270 -20.32 -44.56 -34.65
N ASP A 271 -21.31 -45.43 -34.41
CA ASP A 271 -21.47 -46.72 -35.08
C ASP A 271 -22.04 -46.61 -36.51
N GLY A 272 -22.50 -45.44 -36.95
CA GLY A 272 -23.12 -45.27 -38.28
C GLY A 272 -24.61 -45.59 -38.37
N ARG A 273 -25.28 -45.90 -37.25
CA ARG A 273 -26.71 -46.22 -37.19
C ARG A 273 -27.57 -45.00 -37.52
N VAL A 274 -27.13 -43.82 -37.11
CA VAL A 274 -27.68 -42.51 -37.50
C VAL A 274 -26.55 -41.59 -37.96
N ASP A 275 -26.89 -40.47 -38.57
CA ASP A 275 -25.94 -39.54 -39.17
C ASP A 275 -25.58 -38.40 -38.22
N VAL A 276 -26.55 -37.93 -37.43
CA VAL A 276 -26.36 -36.82 -36.49
C VAL A 276 -27.07 -37.00 -35.15
N PHE A 277 -26.60 -36.27 -34.14
CA PHE A 277 -27.30 -36.03 -32.88
C PHE A 277 -27.27 -34.54 -32.56
N LEU A 278 -28.40 -33.92 -32.22
CA LEU A 278 -28.49 -32.47 -32.04
C LEU A 278 -28.35 -32.09 -30.55
N VAL A 279 -27.42 -31.18 -30.27
CA VAL A 279 -27.16 -30.65 -28.92
C VAL A 279 -27.08 -29.14 -28.94
N ASN A 280 -27.30 -28.47 -27.80
CA ASN A 280 -27.05 -27.03 -27.72
C ASN A 280 -25.58 -26.73 -27.33
N ASN A 281 -25.14 -25.50 -27.58
CA ASN A 281 -23.81 -24.99 -27.25
C ASN A 281 -23.37 -25.25 -25.80
N TYR A 282 -24.31 -25.19 -24.85
CA TYR A 282 -24.04 -25.43 -23.44
C TYR A 282 -23.86 -26.90 -23.06
N ARG A 283 -24.52 -27.83 -23.76
CA ARG A 283 -24.26 -29.27 -23.61
C ARG A 283 -22.99 -29.69 -24.34
N LEU A 284 -22.63 -29.00 -25.43
CA LEU A 284 -21.41 -29.28 -26.18
C LEU A 284 -20.15 -29.19 -25.31
N SER A 285 -20.06 -28.19 -24.43
CA SER A 285 -18.92 -28.03 -23.50
C SER A 285 -18.74 -29.23 -22.57
N THR A 286 -19.83 -29.89 -22.17
CA THR A 286 -19.79 -31.08 -21.31
C THR A 286 -19.45 -32.38 -22.04
N LEU A 287 -19.51 -32.40 -23.38
CA LEU A 287 -19.37 -33.62 -24.19
C LEU A 287 -17.98 -33.81 -24.79
N GLY A 288 -17.05 -32.86 -24.64
CA GLY A 288 -15.74 -32.85 -25.33
C GLY A 288 -14.99 -34.18 -25.29
N LYS A 289 -14.77 -34.75 -24.10
CA LYS A 289 -14.08 -36.05 -23.92
C LYS A 289 -14.80 -37.21 -24.61
N ILE A 290 -16.13 -37.20 -24.58
CA ILE A 290 -16.96 -38.27 -25.17
C ILE A 290 -16.93 -38.16 -26.69
N LEU A 291 -16.98 -36.95 -27.24
CA LEU A 291 -16.86 -36.73 -28.68
C LEU A 291 -15.51 -37.22 -29.20
N GLU A 292 -14.42 -36.91 -28.50
CA GLU A 292 -13.07 -37.38 -28.85
C GLU A 292 -12.98 -38.92 -28.80
N LYS A 293 -13.45 -39.54 -27.72
CA LYS A 293 -13.48 -41.01 -27.55
C LYS A 293 -14.17 -41.72 -28.72
N TYR A 294 -15.23 -41.14 -29.27
CA TYR A 294 -16.01 -41.74 -30.35
C TYR A 294 -15.67 -41.20 -31.75
N GLY A 295 -14.65 -40.34 -31.89
CA GLY A 295 -14.26 -39.76 -33.18
C GLY A 295 -15.36 -38.87 -33.80
N LEU A 296 -16.13 -38.20 -32.96
CA LEU A 296 -17.23 -37.32 -33.32
C LEU A 296 -16.78 -35.85 -33.29
N ILE A 297 -17.41 -35.02 -34.11
CA ILE A 297 -17.23 -33.58 -34.13
C ILE A 297 -18.58 -32.88 -34.03
N ALA A 298 -18.56 -31.63 -33.57
CA ALA A 298 -19.73 -30.77 -33.53
C ALA A 298 -19.68 -29.75 -34.68
N VAL A 299 -20.80 -29.60 -35.36
CA VAL A 299 -20.98 -28.68 -36.49
C VAL A 299 -22.16 -27.77 -36.16
N SER A 300 -22.05 -26.46 -36.41
CA SER A 300 -23.20 -25.58 -36.23
C SER A 300 -24.35 -26.04 -37.11
N ALA A 301 -25.53 -26.24 -36.52
CA ALA A 301 -26.71 -26.67 -37.24
C ALA A 301 -27.41 -25.49 -37.94
N GLY A 302 -26.96 -24.25 -37.73
CA GLY A 302 -27.57 -23.05 -38.33
C GLY A 302 -28.97 -22.73 -37.79
N THR A 303 -29.36 -23.33 -36.66
CA THR A 303 -30.63 -23.06 -35.98
C THR A 303 -30.38 -22.75 -34.51
N THR A 304 -31.32 -22.03 -33.90
CA THR A 304 -31.26 -21.68 -32.48
C THR A 304 -32.45 -22.29 -31.74
N GLY A 305 -32.17 -22.88 -30.59
CA GLY A 305 -33.18 -23.27 -29.64
C GLY A 305 -33.61 -22.08 -28.77
N SER A 306 -34.90 -21.90 -28.55
CA SER A 306 -35.43 -20.80 -27.76
C SER A 306 -36.20 -21.30 -26.54
N PHE A 307 -35.96 -20.70 -25.38
CA PHE A 307 -36.67 -20.99 -24.14
C PHE A 307 -37.39 -19.75 -23.61
N SER A 308 -38.67 -19.93 -23.26
CA SER A 308 -39.58 -18.89 -22.77
C SER A 308 -40.20 -19.29 -21.43
N PHE A 309 -40.88 -18.34 -20.80
CA PHE A 309 -41.86 -18.66 -19.76
C PHE A 309 -43.19 -19.02 -20.40
N ALA A 310 -43.88 -20.01 -19.85
CA ALA A 310 -45.25 -20.35 -20.20
C ALA A 310 -46.22 -19.84 -19.14
N VAL A 311 -47.34 -19.28 -19.58
CA VAL A 311 -48.46 -18.79 -18.75
C VAL A 311 -49.76 -19.41 -19.26
N ALA A 312 -50.72 -19.67 -18.36
CA ALA A 312 -52.04 -20.11 -18.78
C ALA A 312 -52.76 -19.03 -19.61
N LYS A 313 -53.38 -19.40 -20.75
CA LYS A 313 -54.07 -18.47 -21.66
C LYS A 313 -55.22 -17.69 -21.01
N SER A 314 -55.76 -18.21 -19.91
CA SER A 314 -56.78 -17.54 -19.09
C SER A 314 -56.25 -16.30 -18.36
N ASN A 315 -54.93 -16.16 -18.16
CA ASN A 315 -54.34 -15.11 -17.33
C ASN A 315 -53.59 -14.06 -18.18
N ARG A 316 -54.37 -13.23 -18.88
CA ARG A 316 -53.82 -12.24 -19.82
C ARG A 316 -53.00 -11.13 -19.16
N THR A 317 -53.45 -10.67 -18.00
CA THR A 317 -52.77 -9.61 -17.24
C THR A 317 -51.42 -10.08 -16.72
N PHE A 318 -51.35 -11.33 -16.22
CA PHE A 318 -50.08 -11.88 -15.76
C PHE A 318 -49.11 -12.15 -16.91
N TYR A 319 -49.60 -12.58 -18.08
CA TYR A 319 -48.75 -12.70 -19.26
C TYR A 319 -48.09 -11.37 -19.65
N SER A 320 -48.85 -10.26 -19.67
CA SER A 320 -48.32 -8.92 -19.92
C SER A 320 -47.25 -8.53 -18.90
N LEU A 321 -47.54 -8.77 -17.61
CA LEU A 321 -46.59 -8.54 -16.53
C LEU A 321 -45.32 -9.34 -16.75
N LEU A 322 -45.43 -10.65 -16.97
CA LEU A 322 -44.27 -11.52 -17.10
C LEU A 322 -43.43 -11.18 -18.34
N GLU A 323 -44.08 -10.87 -19.46
CA GLU A 323 -43.41 -10.36 -20.66
C GLU A 323 -42.57 -9.14 -20.33
N HIS A 324 -43.14 -8.18 -19.59
CA HIS A 324 -42.43 -7.00 -19.12
C HIS A 324 -41.24 -7.37 -18.22
N LEU A 325 -41.42 -8.24 -17.23
CA LEU A 325 -40.34 -8.69 -16.35
C LEU A 325 -39.18 -9.33 -17.12
N THR A 326 -39.46 -10.08 -18.19
CA THR A 326 -38.40 -10.72 -19.00
C THR A 326 -37.48 -9.72 -19.72
N THR A 327 -37.97 -8.51 -20.01
CA THR A 327 -37.16 -7.46 -20.65
C THR A 327 -36.17 -6.77 -19.71
N MET A 328 -36.28 -7.01 -18.40
CA MET A 328 -35.45 -6.34 -17.40
C MET A 328 -34.01 -6.83 -17.37
N MET A 329 -33.76 -8.07 -17.81
CA MET A 329 -32.41 -8.59 -17.99
C MET A 329 -31.97 -8.44 -19.44
N THR A 330 -30.83 -7.80 -19.65
CA THR A 330 -30.20 -7.68 -20.97
C THR A 330 -29.72 -9.05 -21.48
N THR A 331 -29.56 -9.19 -22.79
CA THR A 331 -29.02 -10.42 -23.40
C THR A 331 -27.63 -10.78 -22.85
N THR A 332 -26.80 -9.79 -22.57
CA THR A 332 -25.47 -9.99 -21.98
C THR A 332 -25.54 -10.53 -20.55
N GLU A 333 -26.41 -9.98 -19.70
CA GLU A 333 -26.61 -10.47 -18.33
C GLU A 333 -27.17 -11.90 -18.33
N ARG A 334 -28.09 -12.19 -19.27
CA ARG A 334 -28.66 -13.52 -19.43
C ARG A 334 -27.59 -14.56 -19.80
N ASN A 335 -26.74 -14.25 -20.78
CA ASN A 335 -25.64 -15.12 -21.21
C ASN A 335 -24.58 -15.29 -20.11
N ALA A 336 -24.28 -14.24 -19.35
CA ALA A 336 -23.33 -14.31 -18.24
C ALA A 336 -23.84 -15.19 -17.10
N SER A 337 -25.13 -15.11 -16.76
CA SER A 337 -25.76 -16.01 -15.78
C SER A 337 -25.68 -17.47 -16.23
N LEU A 338 -26.01 -17.75 -17.50
CA LEU A 338 -25.92 -19.11 -18.05
C LEU A 338 -24.50 -19.66 -17.97
N THR A 339 -23.49 -18.88 -18.36
CA THR A 339 -22.08 -19.29 -18.28
C THR A 339 -21.65 -19.57 -16.84
N ARG A 340 -22.03 -18.71 -15.89
CA ARG A 340 -21.68 -18.91 -14.46
C ARG A 340 -22.27 -20.19 -13.90
N ASN A 341 -23.49 -20.54 -14.29
CA ASN A 341 -24.18 -21.73 -13.80
C ASN A 341 -23.76 -23.03 -14.52
N LEU A 342 -22.91 -22.98 -15.55
CA LEU A 342 -22.30 -24.18 -16.16
C LEU A 342 -21.19 -24.78 -15.30
N ASP A 343 -20.40 -23.93 -14.64
CA ASP A 343 -19.22 -24.35 -13.87
C ASP A 343 -19.58 -25.16 -12.60
N LEU A 344 -20.86 -25.15 -12.22
CA LEU A 344 -21.40 -25.91 -11.09
C LEU A 344 -21.48 -27.43 -11.34
N GLN A 345 -21.33 -27.90 -12.59
CA GLN A 345 -21.40 -29.33 -12.92
C GLN A 345 -20.04 -30.06 -12.94
N HIS A 346 -18.90 -29.40 -12.72
CA HIS A 346 -17.59 -30.06 -12.76
C HIS A 346 -16.93 -30.19 -11.39
N LYS A 347 -17.46 -31.11 -10.57
CA LYS A 347 -16.60 -31.87 -9.67
C LYS A 347 -16.26 -33.19 -10.36
N VAL A 348 -15.16 -33.21 -11.11
CA VAL A 348 -14.58 -34.48 -11.57
C VAL A 348 -14.27 -35.29 -10.31
N SER A 349 -14.97 -36.39 -10.12
CA SER A 349 -14.66 -37.30 -9.03
C SER A 349 -13.23 -37.82 -9.21
N PHE A 350 -12.47 -37.95 -8.13
CA PHE A 350 -11.14 -38.56 -8.16
C PHE A 350 -11.15 -39.94 -8.85
N THR A 351 -12.26 -40.68 -8.70
CA THR A 351 -12.44 -41.99 -9.36
C THR A 351 -12.45 -41.87 -10.88
N ASP A 352 -13.05 -40.82 -11.42
CA ASP A 352 -13.16 -40.62 -12.87
C ASP A 352 -11.82 -40.15 -13.45
N PHE A 353 -11.11 -39.29 -12.70
CA PHE A 353 -9.76 -38.88 -13.07
C PHE A 353 -8.78 -40.06 -13.15
N VAL A 354 -8.79 -40.95 -12.15
CA VAL A 354 -7.91 -42.13 -12.10
C VAL A 354 -8.25 -43.13 -13.22
N ARG A 355 -9.54 -43.32 -13.52
CA ARG A 355 -9.98 -44.21 -14.60
C ARG A 355 -9.54 -43.70 -15.97
N ASP A 356 -9.70 -42.41 -16.24
CA ASP A 356 -9.35 -41.79 -17.52
C ASP A 356 -7.83 -41.68 -17.73
N ASN A 357 -7.04 -41.62 -16.66
CA ASN A 357 -5.60 -41.35 -16.70
C ASN A 357 -4.78 -42.52 -16.15
N PHE A 358 -5.25 -43.76 -16.30
CA PHE A 358 -4.67 -44.93 -15.63
C PHE A 358 -3.15 -45.06 -15.85
N PHE A 359 -2.65 -44.94 -17.09
CA PHE A 359 -1.21 -45.05 -17.39
C PHE A 359 -0.37 -43.87 -16.86
N PRO A 360 -0.72 -42.60 -17.07
CA PRO A 360 0.03 -41.47 -16.50
C PRO A 360 -0.11 -41.36 -14.97
N VAL A 361 -1.25 -41.76 -14.38
CA VAL A 361 -1.42 -41.88 -12.93
C VAL A 361 -0.55 -43.02 -12.39
N LEU A 362 -0.49 -44.16 -13.08
CA LEU A 362 0.40 -45.26 -12.71
C LEU A 362 1.88 -44.86 -12.85
N GLY A 363 2.25 -44.15 -13.91
CA GLY A 363 3.59 -43.60 -14.11
C GLY A 363 3.96 -42.55 -13.06
N GLY A 364 3.02 -41.65 -12.73
CA GLY A 364 3.15 -40.68 -11.66
C GLY A 364 3.22 -41.34 -10.29
N LEU A 365 2.45 -42.40 -10.04
CA LEU A 365 2.51 -43.21 -8.83
C LEU A 365 3.83 -43.98 -8.75
N ILE A 366 4.35 -44.51 -9.86
CA ILE A 366 5.67 -45.15 -9.90
C ILE A 366 6.77 -44.11 -9.68
N ALA A 367 6.67 -42.91 -10.25
CA ALA A 367 7.63 -41.83 -10.05
C ALA A 367 7.57 -41.27 -8.62
N VAL A 368 6.37 -41.10 -8.05
CA VAL A 368 6.15 -40.70 -6.65
C VAL A 368 6.56 -41.82 -5.72
N PHE A 369 6.29 -43.08 -6.05
CA PHE A 369 6.72 -44.23 -5.25
C PHE A 369 8.23 -44.43 -5.36
N SER A 370 8.84 -44.19 -6.52
CA SER A 370 10.30 -44.20 -6.70
C SER A 370 10.94 -43.00 -6.01
N LEU A 371 10.29 -41.84 -6.01
CA LEU A 371 10.71 -40.65 -5.27
C LEU A 371 10.50 -40.84 -3.77
N ILE A 372 9.44 -41.53 -3.33
CA ILE A 372 9.20 -41.89 -1.94
C ILE A 372 10.19 -42.97 -1.52
N LEU A 373 10.51 -43.96 -2.36
CA LEU A 373 11.54 -44.95 -2.10
C LEU A 373 12.92 -44.32 -2.13
N TYR A 374 13.17 -43.33 -2.99
CA TYR A 374 14.40 -42.56 -3.05
C TYR A 374 14.52 -41.59 -1.87
N LEU A 375 13.43 -40.93 -1.48
CA LEU A 375 13.34 -40.07 -0.30
C LEU A 375 13.32 -40.90 0.98
N MET A 376 12.79 -42.12 0.98
CA MET A 376 12.88 -43.14 2.05
C MET A 376 14.26 -43.75 2.07
N TRP A 377 14.94 -43.92 0.95
CA TRP A 377 16.33 -44.36 0.91
C TRP A 377 17.24 -43.22 1.37
N LEU A 378 16.98 -41.98 0.99
CA LEU A 378 17.59 -40.78 1.55
C LEU A 378 17.21 -40.62 3.02
N ARG A 379 15.97 -40.93 3.42
CA ARG A 379 15.52 -40.94 4.82
C ARG A 379 16.09 -42.10 5.60
N MET A 380 16.36 -43.25 5.02
CA MET A 380 16.95 -44.41 5.71
C MET A 380 18.47 -44.27 5.74
N LYS A 381 19.07 -43.62 4.73
CA LYS A 381 20.46 -43.16 4.75
C LYS A 381 20.61 -42.03 5.77
N SER A 382 19.70 -41.06 5.76
CA SER A 382 19.70 -39.93 6.70
C SER A 382 19.13 -40.29 8.06
N ALA A 383 18.36 -41.38 8.23
CA ALA A 383 17.85 -41.88 9.51
C ALA A 383 18.76 -42.96 10.06
N ARG A 384 19.54 -43.71 9.28
CA ARG A 384 20.73 -44.38 9.82
C ARG A 384 21.71 -43.35 10.31
N VAL A 385 22.00 -42.33 9.49
CA VAL A 385 22.84 -41.19 9.89
C VAL A 385 22.16 -40.34 10.97
N ALA A 386 20.82 -40.31 11.10
CA ALA A 386 20.12 -39.53 12.12
C ALA A 386 19.75 -40.31 13.37
N THR A 387 19.69 -41.64 13.39
CA THR A 387 19.69 -42.43 14.64
C THR A 387 21.11 -42.51 15.17
N GLU A 388 22.13 -42.67 14.30
CA GLU A 388 23.52 -42.49 14.71
C GLU A 388 23.79 -41.03 15.14
N ARG A 389 23.19 -40.02 14.49
CA ARG A 389 23.27 -38.62 14.95
C ARG A 389 22.30 -38.28 16.09
N LEU A 390 21.21 -38.99 16.35
CA LEU A 390 20.33 -38.71 17.51
C LEU A 390 20.99 -39.25 18.77
N GLU A 391 21.62 -40.42 18.69
CA GLU A 391 22.52 -40.91 19.74
C GLU A 391 23.78 -40.02 19.86
N LEU A 392 24.23 -39.36 18.77
CA LEU A 392 25.29 -38.33 18.81
C LEU A 392 24.82 -36.93 19.24
N ILE A 393 23.53 -36.57 19.08
CA ILE A 393 22.96 -35.24 19.35
C ILE A 393 22.37 -35.16 20.75
N GLU A 394 21.89 -36.27 21.32
CA GLU A 394 21.70 -36.38 22.76
C GLU A 394 23.01 -36.14 23.52
N ALA A 395 24.17 -36.37 22.88
CA ALA A 395 25.48 -36.01 23.40
C ALA A 395 25.92 -34.53 23.16
N THR A 396 25.11 -33.68 22.51
CA THR A 396 25.50 -32.29 22.13
C THR A 396 24.51 -31.19 22.56
N GLN A 397 23.68 -31.42 23.58
CA GLN A 397 22.86 -30.34 24.15
C GLN A 397 23.71 -29.30 24.88
N LEU A 398 24.84 -29.75 25.44
CA LEU A 398 25.76 -28.93 26.21
C LEU A 398 27.06 -28.72 25.43
N ASP A 399 27.63 -27.53 25.53
CA ASP A 399 28.99 -27.24 25.12
C ASP A 399 29.96 -28.05 26.01
N PRO A 400 30.84 -28.89 25.44
CA PRO A 400 31.65 -29.82 26.22
C PRO A 400 32.69 -29.14 27.11
N LEU A 401 33.08 -27.91 26.79
CA LEU A 401 34.04 -27.15 27.59
C LEU A 401 33.37 -26.51 28.81
N THR A 402 32.20 -25.90 28.63
CA THR A 402 31.57 -25.02 29.62
C THR A 402 30.37 -25.66 30.34
N GLY A 403 29.76 -26.69 29.77
CA GLY A 403 28.54 -27.32 30.28
C GLY A 403 27.30 -26.42 30.18
N LEU A 404 27.36 -25.32 29.44
CA LEU A 404 26.20 -24.49 29.07
C LEU A 404 25.51 -25.07 27.85
N TYR A 405 24.30 -24.60 27.51
CA TYR A 405 23.64 -25.05 26.27
C TYR A 405 24.41 -24.62 25.02
N THR A 406 24.22 -25.37 23.94
CA THR A 406 24.62 -24.92 22.59
C THR A 406 23.67 -23.82 22.08
N ASP A 407 24.14 -22.93 21.20
CA ASP A 407 23.33 -21.84 20.61
C ASP A 407 21.99 -22.34 20.04
N ALA A 408 22.03 -23.46 19.33
CA ALA A 408 20.86 -24.06 18.69
C ALA A 408 19.81 -24.48 19.72
N PHE A 409 20.21 -25.23 20.76
CA PHE A 409 19.30 -25.69 21.79
C PHE A 409 18.75 -24.51 22.62
N PHE A 410 19.61 -23.55 22.97
CA PHE A 410 19.21 -22.38 23.74
C PHE A 410 18.16 -21.51 23.05
N LYS A 411 18.32 -21.21 21.75
CA LYS A 411 17.32 -20.43 21.00
C LYS A 411 15.98 -21.15 20.92
N GLU A 412 15.99 -22.46 20.69
CA GLU A 412 14.77 -23.26 20.68
C GLU A 412 14.10 -23.28 22.06
N TYR A 413 14.87 -23.48 23.13
CA TYR A 413 14.34 -23.55 24.48
C TYR A 413 13.84 -22.18 24.98
N ALA A 414 14.56 -21.09 24.68
CA ALA A 414 14.11 -19.72 24.95
C ALA A 414 12.76 -19.42 24.28
N TYR A 415 12.58 -19.85 23.03
CA TYR A 415 11.32 -19.70 22.30
C TYR A 415 10.17 -20.48 22.94
N ARG A 416 10.44 -21.69 23.45
CA ARG A 416 9.45 -22.48 24.20
C ARG A 416 9.03 -21.77 25.51
N ILE A 417 9.98 -21.23 26.27
CA ILE A 417 9.71 -20.45 27.49
C ILE A 417 8.81 -19.24 27.18
N TYR A 418 9.14 -18.48 26.13
CA TYR A 418 8.35 -17.33 25.69
C TYR A 418 6.93 -17.72 25.27
N ARG A 419 6.75 -18.78 24.48
CA ARG A 419 5.41 -19.23 24.05
C ARG A 419 4.52 -19.65 25.20
N GLN A 420 5.10 -20.23 26.26
CA GLN A 420 4.34 -20.64 27.44
C GLN A 420 3.81 -19.44 28.22
N ASN A 421 4.59 -18.35 28.31
CA ASN A 421 4.18 -17.12 29.00
C ASN A 421 4.74 -15.86 28.30
N PRO A 422 4.08 -15.34 27.24
CA PRO A 422 4.59 -14.20 26.47
C PRO A 422 4.70 -12.88 27.26
N THR A 423 3.96 -12.79 28.37
CA THR A 423 3.94 -11.62 29.27
C THR A 423 4.96 -11.71 30.40
N ARG A 424 5.68 -12.84 30.54
CA ARG A 424 6.70 -13.01 31.59
C ARG A 424 7.87 -12.06 31.32
N PRO A 425 8.25 -11.19 32.28
CA PRO A 425 9.40 -10.30 32.11
C PRO A 425 10.72 -11.08 32.06
N LEU A 426 11.32 -11.16 30.87
CA LEU A 426 12.57 -11.86 30.61
C LEU A 426 13.56 -10.96 29.86
N ASP A 427 14.76 -10.81 30.43
CA ASP A 427 15.87 -10.02 29.88
C ASP A 427 16.79 -10.90 29.03
N ALA A 428 17.44 -10.31 28.04
CA ALA A 428 18.48 -10.96 27.24
C ALA A 428 19.85 -10.30 27.49
N PHE A 429 20.88 -11.11 27.69
CA PHE A 429 22.27 -10.66 27.85
C PHE A 429 23.15 -11.32 26.80
N VAL A 430 24.13 -10.55 26.31
CA VAL A 430 25.22 -11.03 25.47
C VAL A 430 26.54 -10.62 26.09
N LEU A 431 27.38 -11.61 26.41
CA LEU A 431 28.73 -11.39 26.92
C LEU A 431 29.75 -11.78 25.85
N ASP A 432 30.79 -10.96 25.70
CA ASP A 432 31.86 -11.15 24.69
C ASP A 432 33.18 -10.68 25.31
N MET A 433 34.29 -11.36 25.07
CA MET A 433 35.59 -10.92 25.57
C MET A 433 36.33 -10.11 24.49
N ASP A 434 37.11 -9.12 24.90
CA ASP A 434 37.98 -8.42 23.95
C ASP A 434 39.32 -9.12 23.83
N GLN A 435 39.78 -9.26 22.57
CA GLN A 435 41.09 -9.82 22.24
C GLN A 435 41.36 -11.19 22.89
N PHE A 436 40.33 -12.05 23.02
CA PHE A 436 40.48 -13.38 23.60
C PHE A 436 41.54 -14.24 22.89
N HIS A 437 41.75 -14.02 21.59
CA HIS A 437 42.85 -14.65 20.86
C HIS A 437 44.22 -14.34 21.46
N SER A 438 44.48 -13.09 21.85
CA SER A 438 45.74 -12.68 22.48
C SER A 438 45.95 -13.31 23.84
N ILE A 439 44.87 -13.63 24.58
CA ILE A 439 44.95 -14.41 25.82
C ILE A 439 45.48 -15.82 25.53
N ASN A 440 44.97 -16.46 24.47
CA ASN A 440 45.46 -17.77 24.03
C ASN A 440 46.91 -17.74 23.56
N GLU A 441 47.34 -16.68 22.86
CA GLU A 441 48.72 -16.52 22.42
C GLU A 441 49.68 -16.31 23.59
N LEU A 442 49.29 -15.54 24.61
CA LEU A 442 50.16 -15.18 25.74
C LEU A 442 50.29 -16.27 26.80
N LYS A 443 49.21 -17.02 27.09
CA LYS A 443 49.15 -17.99 28.19
C LYS A 443 48.76 -19.41 27.76
N GLY A 444 48.56 -19.63 26.46
CA GLY A 444 48.18 -20.91 25.89
C GLY A 444 46.68 -21.21 25.97
N PHE A 445 46.22 -22.12 25.12
CA PHE A 445 44.81 -22.54 25.03
C PHE A 445 44.24 -23.09 26.34
N ALA A 446 45.06 -23.80 27.14
CA ALA A 446 44.61 -24.34 28.43
C ALA A 446 44.21 -23.23 29.43
N PHE A 447 44.87 -22.08 29.38
CA PHE A 447 44.48 -20.93 30.20
C PHE A 447 43.21 -20.28 29.66
N GLY A 448 43.09 -20.10 28.34
CA GLY A 448 41.86 -19.60 27.71
C GLY A 448 40.64 -20.48 28.00
N ASP A 449 40.80 -21.80 27.95
CA ASP A 449 39.75 -22.75 28.33
C ASP A 449 39.31 -22.57 29.78
N LYS A 450 40.27 -22.35 30.70
CA LYS A 450 39.97 -22.06 32.11
C LYS A 450 39.23 -20.73 32.30
N VAL A 451 39.54 -19.72 31.50
CA VAL A 451 38.82 -18.43 31.47
C VAL A 451 37.36 -18.65 31.07
N LEU A 452 37.13 -19.38 29.98
CA LEU A 452 35.78 -19.70 29.48
C LEU A 452 34.97 -20.52 30.49
N GLN A 453 35.60 -21.49 31.15
CA GLN A 453 34.99 -22.31 32.20
C GLN A 453 34.59 -21.48 33.42
N THR A 454 35.48 -20.60 33.88
CA THR A 454 35.24 -19.74 35.05
C THR A 454 34.04 -18.81 34.81
N LEU A 455 33.99 -18.16 33.64
CA LEU A 455 32.84 -17.34 33.27
C LEU A 455 31.56 -18.17 33.15
N ALA A 456 31.64 -19.36 32.54
CA ALA A 456 30.49 -20.23 32.40
C ALA A 456 29.93 -20.74 33.74
N ASP A 457 30.79 -21.04 34.71
CA ASP A 457 30.38 -21.45 36.06
C ASP A 457 29.62 -20.32 36.77
N GLU A 458 30.11 -19.08 36.64
CA GLU A 458 29.42 -17.92 37.19
C GLU A 458 28.08 -17.66 36.49
N ILE A 459 28.02 -17.82 35.16
CA ILE A 459 26.78 -17.73 34.38
C ILE A 459 25.78 -18.81 34.84
N LYS A 460 26.23 -20.05 35.07
CA LYS A 460 25.38 -21.14 35.56
C LYS A 460 24.79 -20.83 36.94
N ALA A 461 25.56 -20.23 37.84
CA ALA A 461 25.06 -19.78 39.13
C ALA A 461 23.99 -18.67 38.96
N PHE A 462 24.29 -17.66 38.14
CA PHE A 462 23.37 -16.56 37.86
C PHE A 462 22.04 -17.02 37.26
N VAL A 463 22.03 -17.92 36.27
CA VAL A 463 20.78 -18.39 35.66
C VAL A 463 19.95 -19.29 36.56
N ARG A 464 20.58 -20.01 37.51
CA ARG A 464 19.85 -20.77 38.54
C ARG A 464 19.13 -19.84 39.51
N GLU A 465 19.75 -18.73 39.88
CA GLU A 465 19.17 -17.73 40.80
C GLU A 465 18.05 -16.92 40.15
N THR A 466 18.11 -16.72 38.82
CA THR A 466 17.21 -15.83 38.07
C THR A 466 16.16 -16.58 37.24
N ASP A 467 16.00 -17.89 37.47
CA ASP A 467 15.10 -18.79 36.72
C ASP A 467 15.24 -18.59 35.19
N GLY A 468 16.47 -18.75 34.71
CA GLY A 468 16.87 -18.52 33.33
C GLY A 468 17.65 -19.65 32.71
N ILE A 469 18.11 -19.41 31.49
CA ILE A 469 18.94 -20.33 30.70
C ILE A 469 20.11 -19.57 30.08
N ALA A 470 21.18 -20.28 29.74
CA ALA A 470 22.35 -19.71 29.10
C ALA A 470 23.00 -20.66 28.10
N ALA A 471 23.71 -20.09 27.14
CA ALA A 471 24.46 -20.81 26.13
C ALA A 471 25.81 -20.18 25.85
N ARG A 472 26.71 -20.99 25.27
CA ARG A 472 27.89 -20.50 24.57
C ARG A 472 27.60 -20.49 23.07
N GLN A 473 27.64 -19.31 22.46
CA GLN A 473 27.37 -19.16 21.02
C GLN A 473 28.55 -19.65 20.16
N GLY A 474 29.76 -19.52 20.68
CA GLY A 474 31.00 -19.90 20.00
C GLY A 474 32.15 -18.98 20.41
N ALA A 475 33.39 -19.47 20.29
CA ALA A 475 34.60 -18.78 20.75
C ALA A 475 34.47 -18.29 22.21
N ASP A 476 34.35 -16.99 22.41
CA ASP A 476 34.34 -16.28 23.68
C ASP A 476 32.99 -15.61 24.01
N ARG A 477 31.94 -15.96 23.26
CA ARG A 477 30.61 -15.34 23.40
C ARG A 477 29.60 -16.21 24.12
N PHE A 478 28.89 -15.59 25.06
CA PHE A 478 27.85 -16.20 25.87
C PHE A 478 26.53 -15.46 25.75
N LEU A 479 25.43 -16.21 25.82
CA LEU A 479 24.06 -15.72 25.76
C LEU A 479 23.34 -16.09 27.05
N ILE A 480 22.55 -15.18 27.60
CA ILE A 480 21.71 -15.43 28.78
C ILE A 480 20.29 -14.94 28.50
N TYR A 481 19.30 -15.72 28.94
CA TYR A 481 17.88 -15.35 28.92
C TYR A 481 17.26 -15.71 30.27
N CYS A 482 16.91 -14.72 31.08
CA CYS A 482 16.47 -14.91 32.47
C CYS A 482 15.40 -13.91 32.90
N ALA A 483 14.83 -14.07 34.10
CA ALA A 483 13.88 -13.11 34.66
C ALA A 483 14.44 -11.68 34.70
N HIS A 484 13.58 -10.69 34.50
CA HIS A 484 13.96 -9.27 34.50
C HIS A 484 14.78 -8.85 35.73
N GLN A 485 15.84 -8.08 35.51
CA GLN A 485 16.77 -7.60 36.54
C GLN A 485 16.83 -6.07 36.57
N ASP A 486 16.92 -5.46 37.75
CA ASP A 486 17.00 -4.00 37.90
C ASP A 486 18.44 -3.46 37.96
N ARG A 487 19.43 -4.31 38.27
CA ARG A 487 20.79 -3.90 38.66
C ARG A 487 21.88 -4.50 37.77
N TYR A 488 21.86 -4.16 36.48
CA TYR A 488 22.80 -4.70 35.49
C TYR A 488 24.28 -4.42 35.79
N ALA A 489 24.61 -3.30 36.42
CA ALA A 489 25.98 -2.98 36.81
C ALA A 489 26.54 -3.97 37.85
N GLN A 490 25.74 -4.39 38.82
CA GLN A 490 26.14 -5.36 39.84
C GLN A 490 26.33 -6.76 39.24
N ILE A 491 25.50 -7.10 38.24
CA ILE A 491 25.62 -8.34 37.48
C ILE A 491 26.91 -8.33 36.65
N TYR A 492 27.24 -7.21 36.01
CA TYR A 492 28.49 -7.05 35.28
C TYR A 492 29.70 -7.19 36.19
N GLU A 493 29.72 -6.48 37.33
CA GLU A 493 30.79 -6.56 38.33
C GLU A 493 30.98 -7.97 38.86
N ARG A 494 29.90 -8.74 39.04
CA ARG A 494 29.94 -10.15 39.43
C ARG A 494 30.72 -10.99 38.41
N PHE A 495 30.41 -10.86 37.11
CA PHE A 495 31.12 -11.60 36.06
C PHE A 495 32.57 -11.13 35.86
N VAL A 496 32.85 -9.84 36.00
CA VAL A 496 34.22 -9.32 35.96
C VAL A 496 35.04 -9.81 37.15
N ARG A 497 34.44 -9.86 38.35
CA ARG A 497 35.12 -10.31 39.57
C ARG A 497 35.57 -11.76 39.44
N SER A 498 34.70 -12.66 38.97
CA SER A 498 35.07 -14.08 38.80
C SER A 498 36.24 -14.26 37.85
N LEU A 499 36.33 -13.45 36.78
CA LEU A 499 37.47 -13.42 35.87
C LEU A 499 38.73 -12.81 36.48
N SER A 500 38.59 -11.77 37.31
CA SER A 500 39.73 -11.12 37.98
C SER A 500 40.38 -11.99 39.06
N GLU A 501 39.60 -12.83 39.74
CA GLU A 501 40.08 -13.77 40.76
C GLU A 501 40.87 -14.93 40.14
N LEU A 502 40.63 -15.22 38.86
CA LEU A 502 41.30 -16.30 38.13
C LEU A 502 42.79 -16.02 37.88
N SER A 503 43.16 -14.75 37.64
CA SER A 503 44.55 -14.34 37.39
C SER A 503 44.73 -12.83 37.54
N THR A 504 45.70 -12.43 38.36
CA THR A 504 46.12 -11.02 38.49
C THR A 504 47.14 -10.59 37.44
N GLN A 505 47.64 -11.53 36.61
CA GLN A 505 48.69 -11.28 35.61
C GLN A 505 48.15 -11.02 34.20
N VAL A 506 46.85 -11.24 33.98
CA VAL A 506 46.21 -11.08 32.66
C VAL A 506 44.97 -10.23 32.83
N ASN A 507 44.90 -9.11 32.11
CA ASN A 507 43.73 -8.26 32.13
C ASN A 507 42.68 -8.81 31.15
N ILE A 508 41.63 -9.45 31.68
CA ILE A 508 40.54 -10.02 30.88
C ILE A 508 39.43 -8.98 30.76
N LEU A 509 39.21 -8.48 29.55
CA LEU A 509 38.24 -7.41 29.31
C LEU A 509 36.91 -7.99 28.82
N LEU A 510 35.94 -8.09 29.73
CA LEU A 510 34.59 -8.56 29.43
C LEU A 510 33.70 -7.42 28.95
N ARG A 511 32.92 -7.63 27.89
CA ARG A 511 31.83 -6.76 27.46
C ARG A 511 30.49 -7.43 27.71
N MET A 512 29.50 -6.64 28.11
CA MET A 512 28.13 -7.10 28.34
C MET A 512 27.13 -6.15 27.69
N GLY A 513 26.34 -6.68 26.76
CA GLY A 513 25.18 -6.02 26.19
C GLY A 513 23.91 -6.58 26.81
N VAL A 514 22.97 -5.71 27.19
CA VAL A 514 21.71 -6.12 27.82
C VAL A 514 20.54 -5.56 27.04
N MET A 515 19.53 -6.38 26.76
CA MET A 515 18.21 -5.91 26.34
C MET A 515 17.21 -6.23 27.44
N PRO A 516 16.75 -5.22 28.20
CA PRO A 516 15.68 -5.39 29.16
C PRO A 516 14.42 -5.92 28.49
N TRP A 517 13.62 -6.66 29.23
CA TRP A 517 12.33 -7.15 28.78
C TRP A 517 11.47 -6.03 28.23
N LYS A 518 10.78 -6.33 27.12
CA LYS A 518 9.78 -5.45 26.54
C LYS A 518 8.58 -6.26 26.05
N PRO A 519 7.34 -5.82 26.33
CA PRO A 519 6.15 -6.50 25.85
C PRO A 519 6.17 -6.72 24.33
N GLY A 520 5.81 -7.92 23.89
CA GLY A 520 5.63 -8.25 22.47
C GLY A 520 6.90 -8.50 21.67
N LEU A 521 8.09 -8.54 22.29
CA LEU A 521 9.33 -8.95 21.63
C LEU A 521 9.67 -10.42 21.90
N GLU A 522 9.97 -11.15 20.83
CA GLU A 522 10.40 -12.54 20.92
C GLU A 522 11.86 -12.67 21.41
N PRO A 523 12.27 -13.81 21.99
CA PRO A 523 13.62 -14.01 22.54
C PRO A 523 14.74 -13.73 21.55
N VAL A 524 14.57 -14.13 20.28
CA VAL A 524 15.56 -13.90 19.22
C VAL A 524 15.79 -12.41 19.01
N SER A 525 14.72 -11.62 18.94
CA SER A 525 14.81 -10.16 18.79
C SER A 525 15.40 -9.47 20.02
N LEU A 526 15.16 -9.99 21.22
CA LEU A 526 15.79 -9.48 22.44
C LEU A 526 17.31 -9.76 22.42
N LEU A 527 17.72 -10.97 22.03
CA LEU A 527 19.13 -11.36 21.90
C LEU A 527 19.86 -10.57 20.82
N GLU A 528 19.23 -10.29 19.68
CA GLU A 528 19.81 -9.43 18.63
C GLU A 528 20.07 -8.01 19.14
N ARG A 529 19.12 -7.41 19.87
CA ARG A 529 19.29 -6.07 20.46
C ARG A 529 20.35 -6.05 21.55
N ALA A 530 20.42 -7.10 22.38
CA ALA A 530 21.47 -7.27 23.37
C ALA A 530 22.85 -7.42 22.70
N LEU A 531 22.93 -8.11 21.55
CA LEU A 531 24.15 -8.19 20.75
C LEU A 531 24.54 -6.82 20.16
N THR A 532 23.58 -6.03 19.67
CA THR A 532 23.84 -4.64 19.23
C THR A 532 24.45 -3.82 20.37
N ALA A 533 23.89 -3.90 21.58
CA ALA A 533 24.44 -3.22 22.75
C ALA A 533 25.84 -3.73 23.10
N ASN A 534 26.09 -5.04 23.06
CA ASN A 534 27.42 -5.62 23.31
C ASN A 534 28.46 -5.10 22.30
N ASN A 535 28.09 -5.01 21.02
CA ASN A 535 28.99 -4.52 19.97
C ASN A 535 29.31 -3.03 20.15
N ARG A 536 28.40 -2.20 20.68
CA ARG A 536 28.68 -0.79 21.02
C ARG A 536 29.77 -0.61 22.07
N ALA A 537 29.95 -1.60 22.95
CA ALA A 537 31.00 -1.59 23.97
C ALA A 537 32.39 -1.92 23.39
N ARG A 538 32.47 -2.42 22.15
CA ARG A 538 33.73 -2.86 21.53
C ARG A 538 34.67 -1.66 21.32
N GLY A 539 35.93 -1.81 21.76
CA GLY A 539 36.95 -0.78 21.58
C GLY A 539 36.81 0.45 22.49
N LYS A 540 35.79 0.52 23.35
CA LYS A 540 35.63 1.60 24.34
C LYS A 540 36.29 1.21 25.66
N PHE A 541 37.18 2.06 26.20
CA PHE A 541 37.87 1.76 27.46
C PHE A 541 36.96 1.89 28.71
N GLY A 542 35.95 2.76 28.70
CA GLY A 542 35.10 3.04 29.88
C GLY A 542 33.65 2.49 29.85
N GLN A 543 33.15 2.03 28.70
CA GLN A 543 31.75 1.57 28.54
C GLN A 543 31.72 0.10 28.13
N ARG A 544 31.93 -0.78 29.11
CA ARG A 544 31.97 -2.24 28.89
C ARG A 544 30.64 -2.94 29.17
N LEU A 545 29.75 -2.28 29.89
CA LEU A 545 28.33 -2.62 30.01
C LEU A 545 27.52 -1.61 29.20
N VAL A 546 26.69 -2.09 28.29
CA VAL A 546 25.74 -1.26 27.53
C VAL A 546 24.35 -1.88 27.63
N VAL A 547 23.39 -1.10 28.09
CA VAL A 547 21.97 -1.47 28.06
C VAL A 547 21.38 -0.91 26.77
N PHE A 548 20.69 -1.75 26.00
CA PHE A 548 20.07 -1.37 24.76
C PHE A 548 18.92 -0.41 25.04
N ASP A 549 19.09 0.82 24.59
CA ASP A 549 18.03 1.82 24.49
C ASP A 549 17.69 2.04 23.02
N LYS A 550 16.40 1.89 22.69
CA LYS A 550 15.88 2.10 21.34
C LYS A 550 16.07 3.56 20.90
N ALA A 551 15.90 4.53 21.80
CA ALA A 551 16.07 5.96 21.47
C ALA A 551 17.53 6.27 21.11
N VAL A 552 18.48 5.70 21.85
CA VAL A 552 19.92 5.83 21.54
C VAL A 552 20.24 5.19 20.19
N HIS A 553 19.63 4.05 19.87
CA HIS A 553 19.82 3.42 18.55
C HIS A 553 19.25 4.23 17.40
N GLU A 554 18.03 4.74 17.54
CA GLU A 554 17.43 5.60 16.52
C GLU A 554 18.24 6.88 16.33
N ARG A 555 18.82 7.44 17.41
CA ARG A 555 19.71 8.60 17.31
C ARG A 555 21.01 8.28 16.58
N GLU A 556 21.65 7.14 16.85
CA GLU A 556 22.85 6.73 16.12
C GLU A 556 22.57 6.54 14.62
N VAL A 557 21.43 5.93 14.27
CA VAL A 557 21.03 5.76 12.85
C VAL A 557 20.79 7.11 12.19
N TYR A 558 20.12 8.03 12.89
CA TYR A 558 19.91 9.41 12.43
C TYR A 558 21.23 10.14 12.19
N GLU A 559 22.16 10.10 13.16
CA GLU A 559 23.48 10.73 13.06
C GLU A 559 24.32 10.14 11.92
N GLN A 560 24.30 8.82 11.73
CA GLN A 560 24.96 8.19 10.57
C GLN A 560 24.36 8.63 9.23
N GLY A 561 23.04 8.85 9.17
CA GLY A 561 22.39 9.47 8.02
C GLY A 561 22.97 10.84 7.71
N LEU A 562 23.07 11.71 8.72
CA LEU A 562 23.62 13.06 8.56
C LEU A 562 25.09 13.04 8.10
N LEU A 563 25.93 12.14 8.63
CA LEU A 563 27.33 11.98 8.20
C LEU A 563 27.45 11.62 6.72
N ASN A 564 26.61 10.71 6.25
CA ASN A 564 26.62 10.27 4.85
C ASN A 564 26.14 11.38 3.90
N ASP A 565 25.24 12.24 4.36
CA ASP A 565 24.64 13.30 3.54
C ASP A 565 25.51 14.58 3.45
N LEU A 566 26.51 14.76 4.32
CA LEU A 566 27.31 15.99 4.44
C LEU A 566 27.90 16.49 3.10
N HIS A 567 28.63 15.65 2.37
CA HIS A 567 29.30 16.05 1.14
C HIS A 567 28.30 16.46 0.05
N ARG A 568 27.23 15.66 -0.10
CA ARG A 568 26.12 15.98 -1.01
C ARG A 568 25.46 17.31 -0.64
N ALA A 569 25.24 17.53 0.66
CA ALA A 569 24.60 18.73 1.17
C ALA A 569 25.41 20.00 0.87
N LEU A 570 26.74 19.93 0.96
CA LEU A 570 27.63 21.02 0.57
C LEU A 570 27.56 21.30 -0.95
N GLU A 571 27.63 20.26 -1.78
CA GLU A 571 27.53 20.38 -3.25
C GLU A 571 26.19 20.98 -3.71
N ASN A 572 25.10 20.61 -3.04
CA ASN A 572 23.75 21.05 -3.35
C ASN A 572 23.38 22.42 -2.74
N ASN A 573 24.29 23.08 -2.03
CA ASN A 573 24.02 24.31 -1.27
C ASN A 573 22.86 24.16 -0.27
N GLU A 574 22.76 23.01 0.39
CA GLU A 574 21.74 22.76 1.44
C GLU A 574 22.08 23.49 2.76
N PHE A 575 23.32 23.92 2.94
CA PHE A 575 23.75 24.76 4.06
C PHE A 575 23.59 26.25 3.73
N GLU A 576 22.68 26.91 4.43
CA GLU A 576 22.40 28.34 4.36
C GLU A 576 22.94 29.07 5.60
N VAL A 577 23.40 30.31 5.43
CA VAL A 577 23.83 31.16 6.55
C VAL A 577 22.74 32.17 6.90
N TYR A 578 22.33 32.14 8.17
CA TYR A 578 21.44 33.13 8.78
C TYR A 578 22.28 34.10 9.59
N TYR A 579 21.80 35.33 9.74
CA TYR A 579 22.52 36.40 10.41
C TYR A 579 21.70 36.90 11.60
N GLN A 580 22.32 36.92 12.78
CA GLN A 580 21.72 37.50 13.98
C GLN A 580 22.37 38.84 14.30
N PRO A 581 21.61 39.95 14.41
CA PRO A 581 22.18 41.26 14.67
C PRO A 581 22.68 41.40 16.12
N LYS A 582 23.85 42.01 16.27
CA LYS A 582 24.45 42.47 17.52
C LYS A 582 24.24 43.98 17.64
N PHE A 583 23.80 44.48 18.81
CA PHE A 583 23.50 45.90 19.01
C PHE A 583 24.38 46.52 20.09
N ASP A 584 24.99 47.68 19.80
CA ASP A 584 25.66 48.52 20.79
C ASP A 584 24.61 49.24 21.65
N VAL A 585 24.66 48.99 22.95
CA VAL A 585 23.67 49.46 23.92
C VAL A 585 24.16 50.62 24.78
N ARG A 586 25.40 51.08 24.55
CA ARG A 586 25.98 52.26 25.22
C ARG A 586 25.35 53.56 24.71
N VAL A 587 24.79 53.51 23.51
CA VAL A 587 24.06 54.62 22.87
C VAL A 587 22.55 54.40 22.93
N PHE A 588 21.79 55.50 22.92
CA PHE A 588 20.33 55.47 22.84
C PHE A 588 19.84 56.32 21.66
N PRO A 589 19.09 55.75 20.70
CA PRO A 589 18.68 54.33 20.61
C PRO A 589 19.87 53.39 20.34
N PRO A 590 19.77 52.08 20.69
CA PRO A 590 20.80 51.08 20.36
C PRO A 590 21.09 51.05 18.86
N ARG A 591 22.37 50.91 18.50
CA ARG A 591 22.83 50.91 17.10
C ARG A 591 23.35 49.56 16.67
N LEU A 592 23.26 49.27 15.37
CA LEU A 592 23.77 48.00 14.85
C LEU A 592 25.30 47.97 14.98
N TYR A 593 25.82 46.94 15.65
CA TYR A 593 27.26 46.77 15.90
C TYR A 593 27.90 45.74 14.97
N GLY A 594 27.17 44.68 14.63
CA GLY A 594 27.68 43.54 13.89
C GLY A 594 26.59 42.51 13.63
N ALA A 595 26.99 41.36 13.07
CA ALA A 595 26.13 40.19 12.98
C ALA A 595 26.90 38.91 13.32
N GLU A 596 26.21 37.89 13.79
CA GLU A 596 26.74 36.53 13.87
C GLU A 596 26.20 35.69 12.71
N ALA A 597 27.08 34.98 12.02
CA ALA A 597 26.73 34.02 10.96
C ALA A 597 26.45 32.65 11.57
N LEU A 598 25.22 32.20 11.40
CA LEU A 598 24.67 30.97 11.99
C LEU A 598 24.20 30.04 10.89
N VAL A 599 24.88 28.91 10.73
CA VAL A 599 24.55 27.91 9.71
C VAL A 599 23.18 27.26 9.98
N ARG A 600 22.43 26.98 8.92
CA ARG A 600 21.18 26.21 8.90
C ARG A 600 21.27 25.17 7.81
N TRP A 601 20.84 23.94 8.09
CA TRP A 601 20.85 22.88 7.10
C TRP A 601 19.44 22.57 6.63
N ASN A 602 19.12 22.97 5.40
CA ASN A 602 17.85 22.70 4.76
C ASN A 602 17.91 21.34 4.03
N HIS A 603 17.73 20.26 4.79
CA HIS A 603 17.80 18.90 4.27
C HIS A 603 16.53 18.53 3.48
N PRO A 604 16.64 17.94 2.27
CA PRO A 604 15.49 17.71 1.38
C PRO A 604 14.43 16.77 1.95
N SER A 605 14.81 15.78 2.77
CA SER A 605 13.87 14.83 3.38
C SER A 605 13.56 15.09 4.85
N LEU A 606 14.43 15.81 5.57
CA LEU A 606 14.29 16.04 7.01
C LEU A 606 13.78 17.45 7.33
N GLY A 607 13.73 18.34 6.35
CA GLY A 607 13.46 19.76 6.55
C GLY A 607 14.66 20.47 7.17
N MET A 608 14.41 21.53 7.95
CA MET A 608 15.48 22.30 8.59
C MET A 608 16.06 21.52 9.78
N VAL A 609 17.27 20.97 9.61
CA VAL A 609 18.03 20.33 10.68
C VAL A 609 18.69 21.43 11.52
N ILE A 610 18.45 21.38 12.83
CA ILE A 610 18.95 22.41 13.76
C ILE A 610 20.46 22.23 14.03
N PRO A 611 21.21 23.32 14.23
CA PRO A 611 22.66 23.27 14.49
C PRO A 611 23.07 22.33 15.62
N GLY A 612 22.29 22.29 16.71
CA GLY A 612 22.56 21.41 17.86
C GLY A 612 22.51 19.92 17.54
N ASP A 613 21.93 19.51 16.41
CA ASP A 613 21.94 18.11 15.98
C ASP A 613 23.20 17.74 15.20
N PHE A 614 23.71 18.63 14.35
CA PHE A 614 24.77 18.28 13.39
C PHE A 614 26.14 18.89 13.74
N ILE A 615 26.22 20.06 14.37
CA ILE A 615 27.51 20.67 14.74
C ILE A 615 28.27 19.75 15.70
N PRO A 616 27.72 19.32 16.85
CA PRO A 616 28.46 18.45 17.77
C PRO A 616 28.82 17.10 17.15
N LEU A 617 28.00 16.63 16.19
CA LEU A 617 28.25 15.40 15.46
C LEU A 617 29.48 15.55 14.54
N PHE A 618 29.53 16.60 13.74
CA PHE A 618 30.64 16.82 12.81
C PHE A 618 31.92 17.25 13.53
N GLU A 619 31.84 17.93 14.67
CA GLU A 619 33.00 18.21 15.52
C GLU A 619 33.64 16.91 16.02
N ARG A 620 32.85 16.00 16.61
CA ARG A 620 33.35 14.72 17.13
C ARG A 620 33.90 13.78 16.05
N ASN A 621 33.46 13.95 14.80
CA ASN A 621 33.95 13.16 13.66
C ASN A 621 35.00 13.91 12.82
N GLY A 622 35.42 15.12 13.23
CA GLY A 622 36.45 15.90 12.53
C GLY A 622 36.03 16.44 11.17
N GLN A 623 34.73 16.54 10.89
CA GLN A 623 34.17 17.00 9.60
C GLN A 623 33.66 18.44 9.65
N ILE A 624 33.61 19.07 10.83
CA ILE A 624 33.04 20.42 11.00
C ILE A 624 33.73 21.48 10.14
N GLY A 625 35.05 21.36 9.93
CA GLY A 625 35.82 22.31 9.12
C GLY A 625 35.37 22.41 7.66
N LEU A 626 34.68 21.39 7.12
CA LEU A 626 34.05 21.48 5.79
C LEU A 626 32.90 22.49 5.78
N ILE A 627 32.11 22.52 6.86
CA ILE A 627 31.00 23.46 7.04
C ILE A 627 31.56 24.84 7.34
N ASP A 628 32.56 24.95 8.21
CA ASP A 628 33.13 26.23 8.62
C ASP A 628 33.71 26.97 7.41
N ARG A 629 34.49 26.31 6.55
CA ARG A 629 34.98 26.88 5.28
C ARG A 629 33.85 27.40 4.38
N HIS A 630 32.73 26.68 4.29
CA HIS A 630 31.56 27.11 3.52
C HIS A 630 30.90 28.34 4.14
N VAL A 631 30.74 28.38 5.46
CA VAL A 631 30.18 29.51 6.21
C VAL A 631 31.07 30.74 6.08
N TRP A 632 32.40 30.61 6.22
CA TRP A 632 33.35 31.70 6.07
C TRP A 632 33.26 32.33 4.67
N ALA A 633 33.20 31.49 3.63
CA ALA A 633 33.08 31.94 2.25
C ALA A 633 31.75 32.68 2.00
N GLN A 634 30.63 32.17 2.52
CA GLN A 634 29.33 32.84 2.40
C GLN A 634 29.28 34.15 3.20
N ALA A 635 29.81 34.18 4.42
CA ALA A 635 29.89 35.38 5.24
C ALA A 635 30.73 36.47 4.56
N ALA A 636 31.94 36.16 4.08
CA ALA A 636 32.80 37.11 3.38
C ALA A 636 32.12 37.70 2.13
N ARG A 637 31.48 36.86 1.31
CA ARG A 637 30.70 37.33 0.15
C ARG A 637 29.55 38.23 0.57
N GLN A 638 28.83 37.87 1.63
CA GLN A 638 27.67 38.63 2.09
C GLN A 638 28.06 40.01 2.62
N ILE A 639 29.18 40.13 3.35
CA ILE A 639 29.71 41.41 3.81
C ILE A 639 30.04 42.31 2.61
N ALA A 640 30.71 41.76 1.59
CA ALA A 640 31.04 42.53 0.38
C ALA A 640 29.80 43.00 -0.37
N GLN A 641 28.78 42.13 -0.48
CA GLN A 641 27.49 42.48 -1.08
C GLN A 641 26.78 43.60 -0.32
N TRP A 642 26.75 43.54 1.02
CA TRP A 642 26.15 44.60 1.82
C TRP A 642 26.89 45.93 1.67
N ARG A 643 28.22 45.90 1.58
CA ARG A 643 29.02 47.09 1.31
C ARG A 643 28.69 47.70 -0.05
N GLU A 644 28.61 46.88 -1.09
CA GLU A 644 28.28 47.34 -2.45
C GLU A 644 26.86 47.92 -2.53
N GLN A 645 25.89 47.25 -1.90
CA GLN A 645 24.48 47.61 -2.02
C GLN A 645 24.05 48.76 -1.10
N PHE A 646 24.61 48.84 0.11
CA PHE A 646 24.18 49.79 1.14
C PHE A 646 25.26 50.80 1.55
N GLY A 647 26.48 50.67 1.03
CA GLY A 647 27.60 51.56 1.38
C GLY A 647 28.11 51.39 2.81
N VAL A 648 27.70 50.34 3.52
CA VAL A 648 28.11 50.06 4.90
C VAL A 648 28.81 48.71 4.99
N THR A 649 29.92 48.67 5.73
CA THR A 649 30.62 47.43 6.07
C THR A 649 30.27 47.06 7.49
N ILE A 650 29.44 46.03 7.67
CA ILE A 650 29.10 45.50 8.99
C ILE A 650 29.97 44.27 9.28
N PRO A 651 30.70 44.24 10.41
CA PRO A 651 31.47 43.07 10.79
C PRO A 651 30.57 41.86 11.05
N VAL A 652 30.97 40.71 10.54
CA VAL A 652 30.27 39.43 10.74
C VAL A 652 31.19 38.46 11.44
N SER A 653 30.70 37.91 12.53
CA SER A 653 31.38 36.90 13.33
C SER A 653 31.04 35.50 12.80
N VAL A 654 32.06 34.67 12.61
CA VAL A 654 31.94 33.29 12.14
C VAL A 654 32.63 32.34 13.13
N ASN A 655 32.05 31.17 13.32
CA ASN A 655 32.62 30.14 14.18
C ASN A 655 33.93 29.60 13.59
N LEU A 656 34.92 29.38 14.46
CA LEU A 656 36.19 28.75 14.18
C LEU A 656 36.34 27.55 15.12
N SER A 657 36.14 26.35 14.58
CA SER A 657 36.19 25.15 15.40
C SER A 657 37.61 24.82 15.84
N ARG A 658 37.73 24.01 16.89
CA ARG A 658 39.03 23.50 17.33
C ARG A 658 39.73 22.71 16.21
N VAL A 659 38.98 21.98 15.38
CA VAL A 659 39.55 21.16 14.30
C VAL A 659 40.26 22.05 13.28
N ASP A 660 39.70 23.22 12.98
CA ASP A 660 40.29 24.17 12.04
C ASP A 660 41.60 24.75 12.53
N LEU A 661 41.76 24.96 13.84
CA LEU A 661 43.00 25.50 14.42
C LEU A 661 44.21 24.56 14.24
N PHE A 662 43.96 23.28 13.96
CA PHE A 662 45.01 22.31 13.63
C PHE A 662 45.23 22.16 12.12
N ASP A 663 44.44 22.85 11.28
CA ASP A 663 44.59 22.83 9.84
C ASP A 663 45.76 23.74 9.39
N PRO A 664 46.80 23.19 8.75
CA PRO A 664 47.93 23.98 8.26
C PRO A 664 47.54 25.05 7.22
N GLU A 665 46.40 24.90 6.53
CA GLU A 665 45.95 25.82 5.48
C GLU A 665 44.98 26.91 5.98
N LEU A 666 44.62 26.91 7.27
CA LEU A 666 43.64 27.83 7.85
C LEU A 666 43.94 29.30 7.54
N GLU A 667 45.17 29.74 7.87
CA GLU A 667 45.57 31.15 7.72
C GLU A 667 45.50 31.59 6.25
N GLN A 668 45.98 30.75 5.33
CA GLN A 668 45.94 31.05 3.89
C GLN A 668 44.51 31.13 3.37
N THR A 669 43.63 30.23 3.85
CA THR A 669 42.22 30.20 3.47
C THR A 669 41.49 31.47 3.90
N LEU A 670 41.60 31.87 5.17
CA LEU A 670 40.95 33.08 5.69
C LEU A 670 41.48 34.36 5.03
N ILE A 671 42.81 34.46 4.83
CA ILE A 671 43.41 35.59 4.12
C ILE A 671 42.91 35.67 2.67
N GLY A 672 42.80 34.53 1.99
CA GLY A 672 42.25 34.43 0.65
C GLY A 672 40.81 34.99 0.60
N LEU A 673 39.94 34.51 1.48
CA LEU A 673 38.54 34.95 1.56
C LEU A 673 38.40 36.45 1.77
N VAL A 674 39.17 37.04 2.71
CA VAL A 674 39.13 38.48 2.97
C VAL A 674 39.60 39.27 1.74
N ARG A 675 40.71 38.87 1.12
CA ARG A 675 41.30 39.58 -0.03
C ARG A 675 40.47 39.48 -1.30
N GLU A 676 39.95 38.29 -1.61
CA GLU A 676 39.12 38.04 -2.80
C GLU A 676 37.83 38.87 -2.78
N ASN A 677 37.28 39.12 -1.58
CA ASN A 677 36.08 39.94 -1.39
C ASN A 677 36.41 41.43 -1.13
N GLY A 678 37.70 41.80 -1.17
CA GLY A 678 38.19 43.15 -0.94
C GLY A 678 37.83 43.71 0.43
N LEU A 679 37.78 42.88 1.46
CA LEU A 679 37.38 43.25 2.83
C LEU A 679 38.59 43.67 3.67
N GLU A 680 38.33 44.35 4.79
CA GLU A 680 39.31 44.49 5.86
C GLU A 680 39.29 43.24 6.74
N PHE A 681 40.44 42.85 7.31
CA PHE A 681 40.53 41.67 8.18
C PHE A 681 39.61 41.73 9.41
N SER A 682 39.34 42.93 9.92
CA SER A 682 38.41 43.20 11.03
C SER A 682 36.92 43.00 10.66
N SER A 683 36.59 42.88 9.37
CA SER A 683 35.22 42.70 8.90
C SER A 683 34.74 41.26 9.07
N LEU A 684 35.64 40.28 9.00
CA LEU A 684 35.34 38.87 9.27
C LEU A 684 35.92 38.50 10.63
N ARG A 685 35.08 38.43 11.66
CA ARG A 685 35.51 38.14 13.04
C ARG A 685 35.45 36.65 13.32
N LEU A 686 36.38 36.14 14.12
CA LEU A 686 36.52 34.71 14.37
C LEU A 686 36.07 34.40 15.80
N GLU A 687 35.02 33.59 15.94
CA GLU A 687 34.48 33.13 17.23
C GLU A 687 35.08 31.78 17.59
N ILE A 688 35.68 31.68 18.78
CA ILE A 688 36.21 30.43 19.34
C ILE A 688 35.53 30.12 20.66
N THR A 689 35.15 28.86 20.88
CA THR A 689 34.57 28.47 22.17
C THR A 689 35.64 28.37 23.25
N GLU A 690 35.27 28.58 24.51
CA GLU A 690 36.14 28.36 25.68
C GLU A 690 36.83 26.98 25.67
N SER A 691 36.10 25.95 25.24
CA SER A 691 36.61 24.57 25.17
C SER A 691 37.75 24.38 24.16
N ALA A 692 37.91 25.29 23.20
CA ALA A 692 39.02 25.23 22.24
C ALA A 692 40.39 25.34 22.93
N TYR A 693 40.46 25.87 24.16
CA TYR A 693 41.70 26.02 24.92
C TYR A 693 42.23 24.72 25.59
N THR A 694 41.39 23.71 25.81
CA THR A 694 41.77 22.56 26.67
C THR A 694 42.68 21.57 25.94
N GLU A 695 43.83 21.18 26.50
CA GLU A 695 44.87 20.32 25.86
C GLU A 695 45.53 20.95 24.60
N HIS A 696 46.87 20.95 24.51
CA HIS A 696 47.65 21.56 23.40
C HIS A 696 47.43 23.07 23.17
N SER A 697 47.18 23.83 24.24
CA SER A 697 46.94 25.29 24.22
C SER A 697 47.99 26.10 23.46
N ASP A 698 49.27 25.73 23.54
CA ASP A 698 50.37 26.48 22.92
C ASP A 698 50.27 26.58 21.40
N GLN A 699 49.76 25.55 20.73
CA GLN A 699 49.57 25.57 19.28
C GLN A 699 48.39 26.47 18.90
N VAL A 700 47.28 26.34 19.63
CA VAL A 700 46.08 27.17 19.43
C VAL A 700 46.41 28.65 19.59
N ILE A 701 47.11 29.01 20.68
CA ILE A 701 47.52 30.39 20.95
C ILE A 701 48.36 30.94 19.79
N LYS A 702 49.37 30.20 19.30
CA LYS A 702 50.22 30.65 18.19
C LYS A 702 49.45 30.94 16.91
N VAL A 703 48.47 30.10 16.57
CA VAL A 703 47.64 30.29 15.38
C VAL A 703 46.77 31.54 15.54
N LEU A 704 46.14 31.70 16.71
CA LEU A 704 45.33 32.88 17.01
C LEU A 704 46.16 34.17 17.02
N GLU A 705 47.38 34.15 17.59
CA GLU A 705 48.31 35.28 17.56
C GLU A 705 48.68 35.66 16.13
N SER A 706 48.94 34.68 15.26
CA SER A 706 49.21 34.93 13.84
C SER A 706 48.04 35.63 13.17
N LEU A 707 46.81 35.12 13.36
CA LEU A 707 45.59 35.70 12.80
C LEU A 707 45.32 37.11 13.34
N HIS A 708 45.47 37.31 14.66
CA HIS A 708 45.33 38.60 15.31
C HIS A 708 46.33 39.63 14.77
N GLN A 709 47.60 39.24 14.57
CA GLN A 709 48.62 40.09 13.97
C GLN A 709 48.33 40.49 12.51
N LYS A 710 47.53 39.70 11.77
CA LYS A 710 47.04 40.10 10.44
C LYS A 710 45.91 41.14 10.51
N GLY A 711 45.28 41.28 11.67
CA GLY A 711 44.17 42.20 11.91
C GLY A 711 42.79 41.52 11.97
N PHE A 712 42.72 40.20 12.11
CA PHE A 712 41.46 39.53 12.45
C PHE A 712 41.07 39.86 13.90
N THR A 713 39.78 40.12 14.12
CA THR A 713 39.22 40.25 15.47
C THR A 713 38.85 38.86 16.00
N ILE A 714 39.32 38.53 17.20
CA ILE A 714 39.06 37.24 17.84
C ILE A 714 38.04 37.43 18.96
N GLU A 715 36.96 36.66 18.92
CA GLU A 715 35.89 36.65 19.92
C GLU A 715 35.90 35.32 20.68
N MET A 716 35.81 35.37 22.01
CA MET A 716 35.62 34.20 22.84
C MET A 716 34.14 33.96 23.10
N ASP A 717 33.65 32.80 22.66
CA ASP A 717 32.26 32.38 22.76
C ASP A 717 31.99 31.48 23.98
N ASP A 718 30.72 31.44 24.40
CA ASP A 718 30.21 30.60 25.50
C ASP A 718 30.95 30.75 26.84
N PHE A 719 31.48 31.95 27.16
CA PHE A 719 32.31 32.14 28.35
C PHE A 719 31.53 31.87 29.65
N GLY A 720 32.08 30.99 30.48
CA GLY A 720 31.56 30.60 31.79
C GLY A 720 30.65 29.36 31.78
N SER A 721 30.43 28.74 30.61
CA SER A 721 29.74 27.46 30.50
C SER A 721 30.61 26.27 30.94
N GLY A 722 31.95 26.45 30.98
CA GLY A 722 32.96 25.44 31.30
C GLY A 722 33.86 25.77 32.51
N TYR A 723 35.00 25.09 32.60
CA TYR A 723 36.04 25.36 33.60
C TYR A 723 37.00 26.45 33.09
N SER A 724 36.59 27.70 33.25
CA SER A 724 37.40 28.83 32.79
C SER A 724 38.58 29.06 33.72
N SER A 725 39.80 28.97 33.19
CA SER A 725 40.99 29.46 33.89
C SER A 725 41.18 30.93 33.57
N LEU A 726 41.34 31.80 34.58
CA LEU A 726 41.71 33.20 34.35
C LEU A 726 43.01 33.35 33.55
N ASN A 727 43.91 32.35 33.62
CA ASN A 727 45.12 32.33 32.81
C ASN A 727 44.79 32.23 31.31
N MET A 728 43.75 31.50 30.92
CA MET A 728 43.32 31.39 29.52
C MET A 728 43.03 32.75 28.91
N LEU A 729 42.25 33.57 29.61
CA LEU A 729 41.92 34.91 29.14
C LEU A 729 43.16 35.79 29.01
N SER A 730 44.16 35.58 29.87
CA SER A 730 45.41 36.35 29.86
C SER A 730 46.34 35.95 28.72
N ASP A 731 46.32 34.68 28.31
CA ASP A 731 47.24 34.14 27.31
C ASP A 731 46.68 34.26 25.88
N MET A 732 45.36 34.22 25.71
CA MET A 732 44.75 34.30 24.38
C MET A 732 44.67 35.74 23.85
N PRO A 733 44.94 35.97 22.54
CA PRO A 733 44.80 37.28 21.91
C PRO A 733 43.33 37.56 21.53
N ILE A 734 42.46 37.62 22.54
CA ILE A 734 41.02 37.91 22.35
C ILE A 734 40.74 39.40 22.43
N ASP A 735 39.79 39.87 21.63
CA ASP A 735 39.32 41.26 21.60
C ASP A 735 37.93 41.41 22.23
N ILE A 736 37.09 40.37 22.08
CA ILE A 736 35.69 40.35 22.47
C ILE A 736 35.42 39.13 23.33
N LEU A 737 34.65 39.30 24.41
CA LEU A 737 34.18 38.23 25.28
C LEU A 737 32.65 38.14 25.23
N LYS A 738 32.13 36.99 24.81
CA LYS A 738 30.69 36.72 24.73
C LYS A 738 30.24 35.96 25.98
N ILE A 739 29.29 36.52 26.73
CA ILE A 739 28.72 35.89 27.92
C ILE A 739 27.64 34.90 27.50
N ASP A 740 27.80 33.63 27.89
CA ASP A 740 26.83 32.56 27.60
C ASP A 740 25.40 32.93 28.03
N GLN A 741 24.44 32.59 27.16
CA GLN A 741 23.01 32.80 27.37
C GLN A 741 22.49 32.18 28.68
N GLY A 742 23.13 31.14 29.20
CA GLY A 742 22.77 30.47 30.44
C GLY A 742 22.85 31.40 31.66
N PHE A 743 23.80 32.33 31.68
CA PHE A 743 23.86 33.36 32.73
C PHE A 743 22.79 34.43 32.54
N ILE A 744 22.58 34.88 31.30
CA ILE A 744 21.63 35.95 30.98
C ILE A 744 20.18 35.52 31.27
N ARG A 745 19.82 34.26 30.96
CA ARG A 745 18.51 33.68 31.30
C ARG A 745 18.26 33.61 32.81
N LYS A 746 19.29 33.33 33.60
CA LYS A 746 19.18 33.16 35.07
C LYS A 746 19.22 34.48 35.85
N MET A 747 19.59 35.58 35.21
CA MET A 747 19.73 36.91 35.82
C MET A 747 18.46 37.38 36.56
N GLY A 748 17.27 36.94 36.14
CA GLY A 748 16.00 37.28 36.78
C GLY A 748 15.56 36.37 37.94
N GLN A 749 16.33 35.33 38.28
CA GLN A 749 15.93 34.26 39.21
C GLN A 749 16.61 34.34 40.60
N GLY A 750 17.39 35.39 40.88
CA GLY A 750 17.96 35.66 42.21
C GLY A 750 19.33 36.36 42.19
N ASP A 751 19.70 37.00 43.31
CA ASP A 751 20.89 37.86 43.45
C ASP A 751 22.21 37.17 43.07
N LYS A 752 22.34 35.86 43.32
CA LYS A 752 23.58 35.12 43.03
C LYS A 752 23.91 35.11 41.53
N ASN A 753 22.90 34.97 40.67
CA ASN A 753 23.12 34.90 39.22
C ASN A 753 23.43 36.29 38.63
N LEU A 754 22.79 37.34 39.16
CA LEU A 754 23.10 38.72 38.81
C LEU A 754 24.56 39.06 39.15
N ARG A 755 25.01 38.73 40.37
CA ARG A 755 26.41 38.93 40.80
C ARG A 755 27.42 38.21 39.93
N MET A 756 27.08 37.03 39.39
CA MET A 756 28.00 36.32 38.50
C MET A 756 28.22 37.09 37.19
N VAL A 757 27.15 37.66 36.62
CA VAL A 757 27.26 38.51 35.41
C VAL A 757 28.06 39.78 35.70
N GLU A 758 27.87 40.41 36.88
CA GLU A 758 28.69 41.54 37.34
C GLU A 758 30.19 41.17 37.39
N LEU A 759 30.53 40.03 38.00
CA LEU A 759 31.90 39.53 38.07
C LEU A 759 32.53 39.31 36.69
N ILE A 760 31.79 38.72 35.74
CA ILE A 760 32.28 38.51 34.37
C ILE A 760 32.55 39.84 33.68
N LEU A 761 31.64 40.81 33.83
CA LEU A 761 31.81 42.17 33.28
C LEU A 761 33.03 42.90 33.91
N ASP A 762 33.28 42.71 35.20
CA ASP A 762 34.45 43.28 35.89
C ASP A 762 35.77 42.68 35.42
N ILE A 763 35.81 41.35 35.20
CA ILE A 763 36.97 40.65 34.63
C ILE A 763 37.24 41.20 33.23
N ALA A 764 36.24 41.22 32.35
CA ALA A 764 36.39 41.71 30.99
C ALA A 764 36.88 43.17 30.95
N ARG A 765 36.36 44.05 31.83
CA ARG A 765 36.82 45.43 31.95
C ARG A 765 38.28 45.55 32.36
N SER A 766 38.70 44.73 33.33
CA SER A 766 40.10 44.70 33.78
C SER A 766 41.06 44.24 32.68
N MET A 767 40.56 43.40 31.77
CA MET A 767 41.29 42.90 30.60
C MET A 767 41.11 43.76 29.35
N LYS A 768 40.32 44.84 29.43
CA LYS A 768 39.98 45.75 28.32
C LYS A 768 39.33 45.05 27.13
N LEU A 769 38.54 44.02 27.39
CA LEU A 769 37.76 43.28 26.40
C LEU A 769 36.40 43.95 26.21
N LEU A 770 35.92 43.98 24.96
CA LEU A 770 34.54 44.37 24.68
C LEU A 770 33.62 43.19 25.03
N VAL A 771 32.50 43.46 25.70
CA VAL A 771 31.58 42.39 26.13
C VAL A 771 30.32 42.35 25.29
N VAL A 772 30.00 41.15 24.79
CA VAL A 772 28.71 40.82 24.16
C VAL A 772 27.90 39.94 25.10
N ALA A 773 26.71 40.36 25.50
CA ALA A 773 25.80 39.50 26.26
C ALA A 773 24.82 38.78 25.34
N GLU A 774 24.82 37.45 25.38
CA GLU A 774 23.98 36.61 24.52
C GLU A 774 22.65 36.20 25.13
N GLY A 775 21.68 35.86 24.30
CA GLY A 775 20.38 35.36 24.78
C GLY A 775 19.55 36.40 25.53
N VAL A 776 19.69 37.68 25.19
CA VAL A 776 18.83 38.75 25.74
C VAL A 776 17.42 38.64 25.13
N GLU A 777 16.44 38.24 25.93
CA GLU A 777 15.07 37.97 25.49
C GLU A 777 14.06 38.99 26.07
N LEU A 778 14.40 39.67 27.18
CA LEU A 778 13.49 40.55 27.93
C LEU A 778 14.09 41.95 28.12
N GLU A 779 13.25 42.99 28.07
CA GLU A 779 13.67 44.37 28.35
C GLU A 779 14.32 44.54 29.74
N LYS A 780 13.86 43.78 30.74
CA LYS A 780 14.47 43.81 32.08
C LYS A 780 15.93 43.36 32.06
N GLN A 781 16.26 42.31 31.29
CA GLN A 781 17.64 41.84 31.13
C GLN A 781 18.49 42.91 30.45
N LEU A 782 17.97 43.53 29.38
CA LEU A 782 18.63 44.63 28.68
C LEU A 782 18.94 45.80 29.63
N ASN A 783 17.96 46.20 30.46
CA ASN A 783 18.13 47.30 31.40
C ASN A 783 19.17 47.00 32.47
N TYR A 784 19.20 45.77 33.01
CA TYR A 784 20.26 45.36 33.93
C TYR A 784 21.63 45.36 33.26
N LEU A 785 21.77 44.76 32.07
CA LEU A 785 23.03 44.74 31.33
C LEU A 785 23.56 46.15 31.04
N LYS A 786 22.67 47.09 30.67
CA LYS A 786 23.02 48.51 30.52
C LYS A 786 23.52 49.14 31.82
N GLN A 787 22.84 48.89 32.94
CA GLN A 787 23.24 49.42 34.25
C GLN A 787 24.61 48.88 34.70
N LEU A 788 24.89 47.62 34.38
CA LEU A 788 26.16 46.98 34.70
C LEU A 788 27.32 47.39 33.75
N GLY A 789 27.00 48.10 32.67
CA GLY A 789 27.98 48.63 31.71
C GLY A 789 28.37 47.63 30.62
N CYS A 790 27.47 46.73 30.21
CA CYS A 790 27.67 45.86 29.05
C CYS A 790 27.70 46.70 27.74
N ASP A 791 28.63 46.37 26.83
CA ASP A 791 28.83 47.13 25.59
C ASP A 791 27.79 46.78 24.52
N VAL A 792 27.66 45.48 24.25
CA VAL A 792 26.90 44.95 23.11
C VAL A 792 25.99 43.83 23.58
N VAL A 793 24.80 43.71 22.97
CA VAL A 793 23.86 42.64 23.26
C VAL A 793 23.43 41.92 21.99
N GLN A 794 23.12 40.63 22.14
CA GLN A 794 22.54 39.79 21.11
C GLN A 794 21.42 38.94 21.72
N GLY A 795 20.28 38.85 21.03
CA GLY A 795 19.20 38.01 21.51
C GLY A 795 17.85 38.32 20.87
N TYR A 796 16.86 37.49 21.22
CA TYR A 796 15.54 37.51 20.58
C TYR A 796 14.70 38.74 20.93
N LEU A 797 15.11 39.53 21.93
CA LEU A 797 14.50 40.83 22.18
C LEU A 797 14.57 41.74 20.95
N PHE A 798 15.67 41.68 20.20
CA PHE A 798 15.88 42.48 18.99
C PHE A 798 15.48 41.69 17.74
N SER A 799 16.10 40.53 17.55
CA SER A 799 15.80 39.66 16.42
C SER A 799 16.29 38.24 16.66
N LYS A 800 15.54 37.28 16.13
CA LYS A 800 16.06 35.93 15.87
C LYS A 800 17.09 35.99 14.73
N PRO A 801 17.91 34.93 14.55
CA PRO A 801 18.70 34.78 13.32
C PRO A 801 17.77 34.81 12.10
N VAL A 802 18.13 35.58 11.08
CA VAL A 802 17.30 35.78 9.88
C VAL A 802 18.14 35.62 8.60
N PRO A 803 17.53 35.25 7.45
CA PRO A 803 18.24 35.24 6.18
C PRO A 803 18.80 36.62 5.82
N ALA A 804 19.84 36.66 4.98
CA ALA A 804 20.51 37.90 4.54
C ALA A 804 19.53 39.00 4.10
N GLN A 805 18.56 38.69 3.25
CA GLN A 805 17.56 39.64 2.75
C GLN A 805 16.70 40.27 3.87
N ALA A 806 16.37 39.49 4.90
CA ALA A 806 15.62 40.01 6.03
C ALA A 806 16.51 40.86 6.95
N PHE A 807 17.80 40.54 7.03
CA PHE A 807 18.80 41.32 7.77
C PHE A 807 19.00 42.74 7.19
N GLU A 808 18.85 42.91 5.88
CA GLU A 808 19.01 44.22 5.20
C GLU A 808 18.12 45.34 5.77
N LYS A 809 17.03 45.01 6.46
CA LYS A 809 16.17 45.99 7.14
C LYS A 809 16.94 46.74 8.26
N PHE A 810 17.83 46.05 8.97
CA PHE A 810 18.64 46.66 10.02
C PHE A 810 19.70 47.60 9.42
N LEU A 811 20.28 47.22 8.28
CA LEU A 811 21.22 48.07 7.54
C LEU A 811 20.58 49.39 7.10
N LYS A 812 19.38 49.33 6.50
CA LYS A 812 18.64 50.52 6.03
C LYS A 812 18.27 51.47 7.17
N GLN A 813 17.88 50.94 8.33
CA GLN A 813 17.51 51.75 9.50
C GLN A 813 18.72 52.45 10.13
N ASP A 814 19.88 51.78 10.17
CA ASP A 814 21.10 52.38 10.72
C ASP A 814 21.66 53.45 9.78
N SER A 815 21.70 53.21 8.46
CA SER A 815 22.13 54.21 7.47
C SER A 815 21.27 55.49 7.49
N ALA A 816 19.95 55.37 7.70
CA ALA A 816 19.04 56.51 7.83
C ALA A 816 19.25 57.29 9.14
N SER A 817 19.79 56.65 10.18
CA SER A 817 20.08 57.27 11.49
C SER A 817 21.46 57.94 11.56
N GLN A 818 22.35 57.67 10.60
CA GLN A 818 23.67 58.30 10.46
C GLN A 818 23.67 59.53 9.51
N SER A 819 22.58 59.73 8.76
CA SER A 819 22.41 60.84 7.80
C SER A 819 21.57 62.02 8.35
N VAL A 820 21.27 62.01 9.65
CA VAL A 820 20.65 63.08 10.45
C VAL A 820 21.63 63.47 11.55
#